data_AF-A0A8C4W5X1-F1
#
_entry.id   AF-A0A8C4W5X1-F1
#
_cell.length_a   1.000
_cell.length_b   1.000
_cell.length_c   1.000
_cell.angle_alpha   90.00
_cell.angle_beta   90.00
_cell.angle_gamma   90.00
#
_symmetry.space_group_name_H-M   'P 1'
#
loop_
_entity.id
_entity.type
_entity.pdbx_description
1 polymer ?
#
loop_
_entity_poly.entity_id
_entity_poly.type
_entity_poly.pdbx_seq_one_letter_code
_entity_poly.pdbx_strand_id
1 'polypeptide(L)'
;PPETCSHEDYGKTFIDITKLINHTFIRTELGMAIGPENSGKVILTGDMPMPGGSHGGKIFRSSDYAKNFAQTDLPFQPQNQVMYHPQNSDNLLVLSTENSLWVSRNFGEKWEEIHKAVCLAKWGPNTTIFFTTYLNDSCKTDLGFLELKKTSDFGKSFKTIGNKIYSFGLGGRFLFTSVMSEKGNTRRIHVSTDQGETWNMAQLPSVGQEQFFSILAANEDMVFMHVDDPGDTGCGTIYTSDDRGLIYSKSLERHLYTGIGSETDFTNVTSLRGVYIASVLSEDRSIQSVITFDQGGEWLPLRMPVNAKCNSTAKNKEECSLYIYALYGISLNHNVPMLPLSEPNVVGIVIAHGSVGDAGPVVSPDVYISDDGGYTWTWVLEGPHHYAILDSGGIIVAIEHSLEPINVIKFSMDEGQCWHKYTFSKEPIYFTGLASEPGARSMNVSLWGYRDSVLPRKWVSYTIDFSHLLSRNCEDDDYTIWLAHSSEPGSRTDGCVLGYKEQYLRLRKSSVCQNGRDYVMMKQPSVCPCTLEDYLCDFGYFRPENQSVCVEQPELKGHDLEFCLYGRQELLTTSGYRKIPGDKCSGGKSPSREVMDLKRKCTSNLLTPSQPSAASSSAPIILAVAGVMLLTIIAGVLIIKKYVCGGRFLVHRYSVLQQHAEANGVEGAEALDAASPANKRGYHDDSDEDLLE
;
A
#
# COMPACT_ATOMS: atom_id res chain seq x y z
N PRO A 1 32.52 -0.19 23.39
CA PRO A 1 32.07 0.46 22.14
C PRO A 1 31.01 -0.42 21.47
N PRO A 2 30.24 0.06 20.47
CA PRO A 2 29.58 -0.86 19.57
C PRO A 2 30.64 -1.71 18.86
N GLU A 3 30.40 -3.02 18.79
CA GLU A 3 31.26 -4.01 18.13
C GLU A 3 30.51 -4.57 16.92
N THR A 4 31.23 -4.82 15.82
CA THR A 4 30.68 -5.43 14.61
C THR A 4 31.18 -6.86 14.52
N CYS A 5 30.27 -7.82 14.51
CA CYS A 5 30.58 -9.25 14.46
C CYS A 5 29.99 -9.91 13.20
N SER A 6 30.64 -10.98 12.74
CA SER A 6 30.18 -11.82 11.62
C SER A 6 30.21 -13.30 12.00
N HIS A 7 29.46 -14.13 11.26
CA HIS A 7 29.47 -15.60 11.38
C HIS A 7 29.35 -16.24 10.00
N GLU A 8 29.79 -17.50 9.86
CA GLU A 8 29.57 -18.32 8.65
C GLU A 8 28.80 -19.62 8.95
N ASP A 9 28.50 -19.89 10.21
CA ASP A 9 28.09 -21.22 10.71
C ASP A 9 26.69 -21.25 11.34
N TYR A 10 25.79 -20.39 10.86
CA TYR A 10 24.46 -20.14 11.43
C TYR A 10 24.48 -19.55 12.85
N GLY A 11 25.51 -18.76 13.18
CA GLY A 11 25.63 -18.10 14.47
C GLY A 11 26.01 -19.06 15.60
N LYS A 12 26.74 -20.13 15.30
CA LYS A 12 27.35 -21.02 16.31
C LYS A 12 28.65 -20.39 16.84
N THR A 13 29.37 -19.64 16.02
CA THR A 13 30.53 -18.83 16.41
C THR A 13 30.49 -17.45 15.77
N PHE A 14 31.01 -16.44 16.48
CA PHE A 14 31.07 -15.06 16.00
C PHE A 14 32.51 -14.54 16.02
N ILE A 15 32.87 -13.76 15.01
CA ILE A 15 34.19 -13.14 14.84
C ILE A 15 34.03 -11.62 14.89
N ASP A 16 34.79 -10.95 15.78
CA ASP A 16 34.94 -9.49 15.79
C ASP A 16 35.61 -9.00 14.51
N ILE A 17 34.87 -8.23 13.73
CA ILE A 17 35.31 -7.57 12.49
C ILE A 17 35.29 -6.04 12.60
N THR A 18 35.17 -5.48 13.80
CA THR A 18 35.16 -4.02 14.06
C THR A 18 36.41 -3.31 13.50
N LYS A 19 37.52 -4.05 13.36
CA LYS A 19 38.76 -3.59 12.72
C LYS A 19 38.61 -3.33 11.22
N LEU A 20 37.74 -4.06 10.50
CA LEU A 20 37.53 -3.88 9.05
C LEU A 20 36.85 -2.54 8.73
N ILE A 21 36.09 -1.98 9.68
CA ILE A 21 35.49 -0.64 9.61
C ILE A 21 36.32 0.44 10.33
N ASN A 22 37.61 0.18 10.60
CA ASN A 22 38.53 1.07 11.31
C ASN A 22 38.02 1.55 12.69
N HIS A 23 37.19 0.77 13.37
CA HIS A 23 36.47 1.16 14.61
C HIS A 23 35.58 2.41 14.47
N THR A 24 35.10 2.70 13.26
CA THR A 24 34.17 3.81 12.99
C THR A 24 32.80 3.55 13.59
N PHE A 25 32.16 4.55 14.17
CA PHE A 25 30.79 4.46 14.64
C PHE A 25 29.82 4.35 13.45
N ILE A 26 28.85 3.43 13.52
CA ILE A 26 27.88 3.18 12.45
C ILE A 26 26.52 3.76 12.87
N ARG A 27 25.88 4.50 11.96
CA ARG A 27 24.55 5.13 12.15
C ARG A 27 23.46 4.07 12.15
N THR A 28 23.05 3.60 13.33
CA THR A 28 22.08 2.52 13.52
C THR A 28 20.70 2.84 12.95
N GLU A 29 20.33 4.12 12.86
CA GLU A 29 19.11 4.61 12.24
C GLU A 29 19.05 4.41 10.72
N LEU A 30 20.19 4.15 10.07
CA LEU A 30 20.28 3.75 8.67
C LEU A 30 20.45 2.23 8.50
N GLY A 31 20.56 1.48 9.61
CA GLY A 31 20.68 0.03 9.66
C GLY A 31 21.88 -0.53 8.90
N MET A 32 21.74 -1.79 8.46
CA MET A 32 22.69 -2.45 7.55
C MET A 32 21.98 -2.66 6.21
N ALA A 33 22.48 -2.06 5.14
CA ALA A 33 21.91 -2.21 3.81
C ALA A 33 22.47 -3.49 3.16
N ILE A 34 21.71 -4.58 3.29
CA ILE A 34 22.01 -5.89 2.71
C ILE A 34 21.55 -5.93 1.25
N GLY A 35 22.38 -6.47 0.35
CA GLY A 35 22.07 -6.63 -1.06
C GLY A 35 21.04 -7.75 -1.32
N PRO A 36 20.33 -7.72 -2.47
CA PRO A 36 19.33 -8.73 -2.81
C PRO A 36 19.96 -10.11 -3.06
N GLU A 37 19.16 -11.15 -2.83
CA GLU A 37 19.50 -12.56 -3.07
C GLU A 37 20.87 -12.96 -2.45
N ASN A 38 21.59 -13.88 -3.10
CA ASN A 38 22.93 -14.32 -2.70
C ASN A 38 24.03 -13.36 -3.22
N SER A 39 23.77 -12.06 -3.35
CA SER A 39 24.76 -11.11 -3.89
C SER A 39 25.97 -10.86 -2.98
N GLY A 40 25.91 -11.28 -1.71
CA GLY A 40 27.00 -11.13 -0.73
C GLY A 40 27.33 -9.69 -0.36
N LYS A 41 26.49 -8.72 -0.76
CA LYS A 41 26.76 -7.29 -0.59
C LYS A 41 26.19 -6.74 0.71
N VAL A 42 27.00 -5.92 1.38
CA VAL A 42 26.67 -5.25 2.64
C VAL A 42 27.20 -3.82 2.59
N ILE A 43 26.37 -2.85 2.92
CA ILE A 43 26.76 -1.45 3.13
C ILE A 43 26.40 -1.03 4.56
N LEU A 44 27.38 -0.44 5.26
CA LEU A 44 27.26 0.16 6.59
C LEU A 44 27.57 1.66 6.49
N THR A 45 26.70 2.52 7.04
CA THR A 45 26.91 3.98 7.00
C THR A 45 27.60 4.47 8.27
N GLY A 46 28.79 5.07 8.11
CA GLY A 46 29.57 5.63 9.22
C GLY A 46 29.14 7.05 9.60
N ASP A 47 29.34 7.41 10.86
CA ASP A 47 29.12 8.76 11.40
C ASP A 47 30.39 9.65 11.30
N MET A 48 30.21 10.97 11.24
CA MET A 48 31.24 12.00 11.08
C MET A 48 30.82 13.33 11.73
N PRO A 49 31.43 13.77 12.84
CA PRO A 49 31.16 15.09 13.44
C PRO A 49 31.91 16.23 12.73
N MET A 50 31.19 17.33 12.49
CA MET A 50 31.70 18.60 11.94
C MET A 50 32.26 19.50 13.06
N PRO A 51 33.35 20.27 12.82
CA PRO A 51 33.20 21.52 12.07
C PRO A 51 34.33 21.86 11.08
N GLY A 52 33.96 22.42 9.93
CA GLY A 52 34.89 23.11 9.01
C GLY A 52 35.49 22.27 7.87
N GLY A 53 35.18 20.98 7.76
CA GLY A 53 35.60 20.12 6.65
C GLY A 53 34.50 19.92 5.62
N SER A 54 34.74 20.30 4.35
CA SER A 54 33.77 20.19 3.26
C SER A 54 33.67 18.76 2.68
N HIS A 55 33.30 17.78 3.50
CA HIS A 55 33.21 16.37 3.13
C HIS A 55 31.87 15.78 3.57
N GLY A 56 31.28 14.92 2.75
CA GLY A 56 30.00 14.29 3.03
C GLY A 56 30.11 13.07 3.94
N GLY A 57 29.08 12.23 3.92
CA GLY A 57 29.00 11.02 4.73
C GLY A 57 30.02 9.94 4.32
N LYS A 58 29.99 8.80 5.01
CA LYS A 58 30.92 7.70 4.77
C LYS A 58 30.18 6.37 4.72
N ILE A 59 30.57 5.50 3.81
CA ILE A 59 30.11 4.11 3.78
C ILE A 59 31.28 3.12 3.84
N PHE A 60 31.03 1.98 4.47
CA PHE A 60 31.85 0.79 4.39
C PHE A 60 31.07 -0.25 3.59
N ARG A 61 31.68 -0.77 2.53
CA ARG A 61 31.04 -1.67 1.58
C ARG A 61 31.81 -2.99 1.44
N SER A 62 31.10 -4.11 1.52
CA SER A 62 31.60 -5.47 1.27
C SER A 62 30.81 -6.08 0.11
N SER A 63 31.46 -6.87 -0.74
CA SER A 63 30.81 -7.67 -1.81
C SER A 63 31.14 -9.17 -1.68
N ASP A 64 31.50 -9.58 -0.46
CA ASP A 64 32.07 -10.89 -0.16
C ASP A 64 31.58 -11.45 1.20
N TYR A 65 30.32 -11.15 1.56
CA TYR A 65 29.66 -11.58 2.80
C TYR A 65 30.36 -11.04 4.07
N ALA A 66 30.65 -9.73 4.08
CA ALA A 66 31.28 -9.00 5.18
C ALA A 66 32.73 -9.42 5.52
N LYS A 67 33.42 -10.17 4.64
CA LYS A 67 34.81 -10.61 4.85
C LYS A 67 35.83 -9.50 4.65
N ASN A 68 35.60 -8.60 3.70
CA ASN A 68 36.42 -7.41 3.49
C ASN A 68 35.54 -6.18 3.28
N PHE A 69 35.88 -5.07 3.94
CA PHE A 69 35.21 -3.78 3.74
C PHE A 69 36.15 -2.79 3.07
N ALA A 70 35.68 -2.18 1.98
CA ALA A 70 36.27 -0.96 1.43
C ALA A 70 35.53 0.26 1.98
N GLN A 71 36.27 1.25 2.49
CA GLN A 71 35.70 2.56 2.79
C GLN A 71 35.42 3.32 1.48
N THR A 72 34.36 4.12 1.44
CA THR A 72 34.17 5.15 0.42
C THR A 72 33.55 6.38 1.07
N ASP A 73 34.18 7.53 0.84
CA ASP A 73 33.71 8.82 1.32
C ASP A 73 32.76 9.44 0.28
N LEU A 74 31.60 9.91 0.73
CA LEU A 74 30.51 10.37 -0.13
C LEU A 74 30.61 11.87 -0.40
N PRO A 75 30.18 12.36 -1.58
CA PRO A 75 30.07 13.79 -1.86
C PRO A 75 28.82 14.45 -1.24
N PHE A 76 28.02 13.72 -0.46
CA PHE A 76 26.78 14.16 0.18
C PHE A 76 26.58 13.43 1.53
N GLN A 77 25.71 13.95 2.40
CA GLN A 77 25.27 13.24 3.60
C GLN A 77 23.97 12.46 3.30
N PRO A 78 23.91 11.13 3.52
CA PRO A 78 22.71 10.33 3.25
C PRO A 78 21.60 10.61 4.29
N GLN A 79 20.38 10.80 3.78
CA GLN A 79 19.16 10.98 4.59
C GLN A 79 18.50 9.64 4.92
N ASN A 80 18.49 8.71 3.98
CA ASN A 80 17.86 7.39 4.10
C ASN A 80 18.84 6.24 3.85
N GLN A 81 18.41 5.01 4.13
CA GLN A 81 19.18 3.81 3.82
C GLN A 81 19.41 3.69 2.30
N VAL A 82 20.61 3.25 1.91
CA VAL A 82 20.98 3.03 0.50
C VAL A 82 20.15 1.89 -0.09
N MET A 83 19.37 2.18 -1.14
CA MET A 83 18.47 1.23 -1.78
C MET A 83 19.15 0.55 -2.99
N TYR A 84 19.31 -0.77 -2.91
CA TYR A 84 19.72 -1.59 -4.05
C TYR A 84 18.62 -1.69 -5.10
N HIS A 85 19.00 -1.72 -6.37
CA HIS A 85 18.13 -2.14 -7.47
C HIS A 85 17.87 -3.66 -7.37
N PRO A 86 16.61 -4.14 -7.39
CA PRO A 86 16.30 -5.53 -7.03
C PRO A 86 17.04 -6.60 -7.86
N GLN A 87 17.14 -6.42 -9.18
CA GLN A 87 17.78 -7.37 -10.10
C GLN A 87 19.27 -7.09 -10.37
N ASN A 88 19.83 -5.98 -9.88
CA ASN A 88 21.24 -5.64 -10.11
C ASN A 88 21.84 -4.90 -8.90
N SER A 89 22.50 -5.67 -8.05
CA SER A 89 23.06 -5.21 -6.78
C SER A 89 24.29 -4.28 -6.91
N ASP A 90 24.76 -3.93 -8.12
CA ASP A 90 25.76 -2.86 -8.33
C ASP A 90 25.12 -1.47 -8.49
N ASN A 91 23.82 -1.41 -8.80
CA ASN A 91 23.07 -0.18 -8.93
C ASN A 91 22.43 0.21 -7.59
N LEU A 92 22.75 1.42 -7.11
CA LEU A 92 22.31 1.94 -5.81
C LEU A 92 21.64 3.30 -5.96
N LEU A 93 20.67 3.59 -5.10
CA LEU A 93 19.90 4.83 -5.06
C LEU A 93 19.80 5.36 -3.62
N VAL A 94 20.00 6.65 -3.41
CA VAL A 94 19.89 7.27 -2.08
C VAL A 94 19.52 8.76 -2.20
N LEU A 95 18.84 9.29 -1.19
CA LEU A 95 18.58 10.73 -1.05
C LEU A 95 19.60 11.37 -0.10
N SER A 96 20.09 12.55 -0.45
CA SER A 96 20.88 13.38 0.47
C SER A 96 19.99 14.21 1.39
N THR A 97 20.54 14.67 2.51
CA THR A 97 19.88 15.63 3.41
C THR A 97 19.60 17.01 2.77
N GLU A 98 20.06 17.23 1.54
CA GLU A 98 19.76 18.41 0.71
C GLU A 98 18.63 18.14 -0.31
N ASN A 99 17.87 17.05 -0.12
CA ASN A 99 16.84 16.57 -1.05
C ASN A 99 17.39 16.33 -2.48
N SER A 100 18.65 15.93 -2.63
CA SER A 100 19.20 15.52 -3.93
C SER A 100 19.23 14.00 -4.09
N LEU A 101 18.93 13.52 -5.30
CA LEU A 101 18.90 12.11 -5.65
C LEU A 101 20.22 11.68 -6.28
N TRP A 102 20.88 10.72 -5.63
CA TRP A 102 22.19 10.22 -6.02
C TRP A 102 22.11 8.75 -6.46
N VAL A 103 22.82 8.44 -7.54
CA VAL A 103 22.90 7.09 -8.13
C VAL A 103 24.34 6.61 -8.13
N SER A 104 24.55 5.34 -7.77
CA SER A 104 25.79 4.61 -8.08
C SER A 104 25.51 3.46 -9.04
N ARG A 105 26.50 3.14 -9.88
CA ARG A 105 26.46 2.07 -10.90
C ARG A 105 27.64 1.08 -10.77
N ASN A 106 28.40 1.21 -9.68
CA ASN A 106 29.59 0.42 -9.35
C ASN A 106 29.68 0.22 -7.83
N PHE A 107 28.56 -0.21 -7.23
CA PHE A 107 28.46 -0.58 -5.81
C PHE A 107 29.08 0.45 -4.86
N GLY A 108 28.67 1.72 -5.02
CA GLY A 108 28.94 2.79 -4.06
C GLY A 108 30.30 3.49 -4.17
N GLU A 109 31.19 3.08 -5.06
CA GLU A 109 32.50 3.72 -5.28
C GLU A 109 32.41 5.14 -5.83
N LYS A 110 31.43 5.36 -6.71
CA LYS A 110 31.18 6.64 -7.38
C LYS A 110 29.70 6.91 -7.37
N TRP A 111 29.37 8.17 -7.13
CA TRP A 111 28.00 8.67 -7.05
C TRP A 111 27.83 9.83 -8.02
N GLU A 112 26.75 9.80 -8.78
CA GLU A 112 26.35 10.82 -9.73
C GLU A 112 25.06 11.46 -9.19
N GLU A 113 25.05 12.78 -9.01
CA GLU A 113 23.83 13.54 -8.68
C GLU A 113 22.97 13.61 -9.94
N ILE A 114 21.77 13.04 -9.91
CA ILE A 114 20.88 13.01 -11.08
C ILE A 114 19.77 14.06 -11.00
N HIS A 115 19.31 14.44 -9.81
CA HIS A 115 18.26 15.46 -9.67
C HIS A 115 18.30 16.12 -8.28
N LYS A 116 17.85 17.38 -8.18
CA LYS A 116 17.72 18.14 -6.92
C LYS A 116 16.25 18.34 -6.54
N ALA A 117 15.95 18.75 -5.31
CA ALA A 117 14.59 19.00 -4.82
C ALA A 117 13.65 17.78 -4.98
N VAL A 118 14.11 16.60 -4.57
CA VAL A 118 13.43 15.30 -4.66
C VAL A 118 12.87 14.89 -3.29
N CYS A 119 11.60 14.51 -3.23
CA CYS A 119 10.90 14.16 -1.98
C CYS A 119 10.88 12.65 -1.69
N LEU A 120 10.69 11.85 -2.72
CA LEU A 120 10.61 10.40 -2.64
C LEU A 120 11.15 9.83 -3.95
N ALA A 121 11.94 8.77 -3.86
CA ALA A 121 12.45 8.03 -5.03
C ALA A 121 12.36 6.51 -4.78
N LYS A 122 12.03 5.74 -5.81
CA LYS A 122 11.93 4.28 -5.76
C LYS A 122 12.45 3.66 -7.07
N TRP A 123 13.08 2.50 -6.96
CA TRP A 123 13.37 1.63 -8.12
C TRP A 123 12.06 1.10 -8.71
N GLY A 124 11.97 1.12 -10.04
CA GLY A 124 10.92 0.45 -10.81
C GLY A 124 11.43 -0.87 -11.43
N PRO A 125 10.68 -1.43 -12.39
CA PRO A 125 11.16 -2.54 -13.21
C PRO A 125 12.25 -2.08 -14.18
N ASN A 126 13.21 -2.96 -14.48
CA ASN A 126 14.44 -2.64 -15.24
C ASN A 126 15.19 -1.44 -14.59
N THR A 127 15.94 -0.68 -15.37
CA THR A 127 16.72 0.47 -14.92
C THR A 127 15.90 1.75 -14.69
N THR A 128 14.58 1.62 -14.51
CA THR A 128 13.69 2.77 -14.27
C THR A 128 13.75 3.22 -12.81
N ILE A 129 13.89 4.52 -12.59
CA ILE A 129 13.76 5.20 -11.30
C ILE A 129 12.56 6.13 -11.38
N PHE A 130 11.62 6.00 -10.44
CA PHE A 130 10.50 6.93 -10.25
C PHE A 130 10.78 7.85 -9.07
N PHE A 131 10.49 9.15 -9.20
CA PHE A 131 10.72 10.11 -8.12
C PHE A 131 9.81 11.34 -8.21
N THR A 132 9.45 11.93 -7.07
CA THR A 132 8.69 13.19 -7.00
C THR A 132 9.56 14.38 -6.68
N THR A 133 9.28 15.53 -7.28
CA THR A 133 10.03 16.79 -7.09
C THR A 133 9.15 17.95 -6.70
N TYR A 134 9.65 18.80 -5.81
CA TYR A 134 9.07 20.11 -5.50
C TYR A 134 9.69 21.21 -6.38
N LEU A 135 9.05 22.39 -6.41
CA LEU A 135 9.45 23.55 -7.22
C LEU A 135 9.70 24.82 -6.38
N ASN A 136 9.02 24.95 -5.23
CA ASN A 136 9.18 26.07 -4.31
C ASN A 136 10.10 25.67 -3.13
N ASP A 137 9.69 25.91 -1.89
CA ASP A 137 10.57 25.79 -0.72
C ASP A 137 10.85 24.34 -0.27
N SER A 138 9.83 23.47 -0.28
CA SER A 138 9.94 22.16 0.37
C SER A 138 8.90 21.13 -0.13
N CYS A 139 9.17 19.87 0.20
CA CYS A 139 8.21 18.77 0.01
C CYS A 139 6.90 18.94 0.80
N LYS A 140 6.93 19.58 1.98
CA LYS A 140 5.73 19.77 2.82
C LYS A 140 4.85 20.93 2.30
N THR A 141 5.46 21.98 1.76
CA THR A 141 4.74 23.12 1.16
C THR A 141 4.16 22.80 -0.21
N ASP A 142 4.88 22.04 -1.04
CA ASP A 142 4.39 21.61 -2.37
C ASP A 142 3.59 20.28 -2.32
N LEU A 143 3.11 19.84 -1.14
CA LEU A 143 2.25 18.66 -1.02
C LEU A 143 1.00 18.81 -1.89
N GLY A 144 0.83 17.90 -2.86
CA GLY A 144 -0.26 17.96 -3.83
C GLY A 144 0.02 18.82 -5.07
N PHE A 145 1.17 19.49 -5.12
CA PHE A 145 1.66 20.27 -6.26
C PHE A 145 2.93 19.68 -6.89
N LEU A 146 3.50 18.61 -6.30
CA LEU A 146 4.71 17.93 -6.80
C LEU A 146 4.56 17.47 -8.26
N GLU A 147 5.70 17.36 -8.95
CA GLU A 147 5.81 16.67 -10.23
C GLU A 147 6.34 15.25 -10.00
N LEU A 148 5.70 14.22 -10.57
CA LEU A 148 6.21 12.85 -10.65
C LEU A 148 6.99 12.68 -11.94
N LYS A 149 8.26 12.28 -11.82
CA LYS A 149 9.21 12.08 -12.92
C LYS A 149 9.72 10.64 -12.95
N LYS A 150 10.19 10.23 -14.12
CA LYS A 150 10.99 9.02 -14.30
C LYS A 150 12.25 9.28 -15.12
N THR A 151 13.25 8.44 -14.89
CA THR A 151 14.39 8.20 -15.78
C THR A 151 14.57 6.69 -15.94
N SER A 152 15.02 6.24 -17.11
CA SER A 152 15.34 4.81 -17.37
C SER A 152 16.79 4.60 -17.82
N ASP A 153 17.59 5.67 -17.85
CA ASP A 153 18.98 5.71 -18.36
C ASP A 153 20.00 6.19 -17.31
N PHE A 154 19.60 6.13 -16.04
CA PHE A 154 20.32 6.64 -14.86
C PHE A 154 20.57 8.17 -14.90
N GLY A 155 19.54 8.94 -15.28
CA GLY A 155 19.53 10.39 -15.14
C GLY A 155 20.13 11.19 -16.31
N LYS A 156 20.28 10.58 -17.49
CA LYS A 156 20.68 11.30 -18.71
C LYS A 156 19.47 11.96 -19.39
N SER A 157 18.30 11.35 -19.25
CA SER A 157 17.02 11.91 -19.66
C SER A 157 15.96 11.72 -18.57
N PHE A 158 15.05 12.68 -18.50
CA PHE A 158 13.95 12.71 -17.56
C PHE A 158 12.64 12.94 -18.30
N LYS A 159 11.57 12.28 -17.85
CA LYS A 159 10.22 12.51 -18.32
C LYS A 159 9.32 12.78 -17.12
N THR A 160 8.72 13.96 -17.07
CA THR A 160 7.58 14.22 -16.17
C THR A 160 6.40 13.39 -16.65
N ILE A 161 5.88 12.54 -15.77
CA ILE A 161 4.78 11.61 -16.04
C ILE A 161 3.51 12.01 -15.28
N GLY A 162 3.57 12.88 -14.27
CA GLY A 162 2.39 13.40 -13.59
C GLY A 162 2.64 14.73 -12.89
N ASN A 163 1.60 15.57 -12.79
CA ASN A 163 1.60 16.89 -12.17
C ASN A 163 0.50 16.95 -11.10
N LYS A 164 0.56 17.92 -10.16
CA LYS A 164 -0.36 18.03 -9.01
C LYS A 164 -0.36 16.75 -8.14
N ILE A 165 0.83 16.22 -7.89
CA ILE A 165 1.04 14.94 -7.22
C ILE A 165 1.15 15.17 -5.71
N TYR A 166 0.43 14.36 -4.94
CA TYR A 166 0.54 14.31 -3.49
C TYR A 166 1.61 13.28 -3.06
N SER A 167 1.50 12.05 -3.55
CA SER A 167 2.51 10.98 -3.37
C SER A 167 2.27 9.85 -4.39
N PHE A 168 3.22 8.92 -4.51
CA PHE A 168 3.16 7.76 -5.43
C PHE A 168 3.55 6.44 -4.75
N GLY A 169 3.01 5.34 -5.28
CA GLY A 169 3.22 3.98 -4.80
C GLY A 169 3.51 3.00 -5.94
N LEU A 170 4.16 1.89 -5.61
CA LEU A 170 4.39 0.75 -6.49
C LEU A 170 3.86 -0.49 -5.77
N GLY A 171 3.14 -1.35 -6.48
CA GLY A 171 2.66 -2.63 -5.95
C GLY A 171 2.39 -3.60 -7.10
N GLY A 172 3.02 -4.78 -7.09
CA GLY A 172 3.06 -5.65 -8.26
C GLY A 172 3.50 -4.88 -9.51
N ARG A 173 2.77 -5.06 -10.61
CA ARG A 173 2.96 -4.32 -11.87
C ARG A 173 2.39 -2.89 -11.91
N PHE A 174 1.75 -2.44 -10.84
CA PHE A 174 0.96 -1.20 -10.82
C PHE A 174 1.74 -0.02 -10.23
N LEU A 175 1.82 1.08 -10.98
CA LEU A 175 2.26 2.39 -10.52
C LEU A 175 1.02 3.22 -10.14
N PHE A 176 0.88 3.54 -8.86
CA PHE A 176 -0.20 4.38 -8.35
C PHE A 176 0.30 5.80 -8.05
N THR A 177 -0.56 6.80 -8.23
CA THR A 177 -0.30 8.17 -7.80
C THR A 177 -1.56 8.84 -7.27
N SER A 178 -1.45 9.57 -6.17
CA SER A 178 -2.52 10.40 -5.62
C SER A 178 -2.45 11.79 -6.23
N VAL A 179 -3.46 12.19 -6.99
CA VAL A 179 -3.53 13.49 -7.70
C VAL A 179 -4.54 14.40 -7.02
N MET A 180 -4.20 15.68 -6.84
CA MET A 180 -5.13 16.68 -6.30
C MET A 180 -6.22 17.07 -7.29
N SER A 181 -7.43 17.23 -6.79
CA SER A 181 -8.55 17.86 -7.51
C SER A 181 -8.24 19.32 -7.84
N GLU A 182 -8.82 19.85 -8.92
CA GLU A 182 -8.61 21.25 -9.33
C GLU A 182 -9.03 22.28 -8.27
N LYS A 183 -9.93 21.89 -7.36
CA LYS A 183 -10.38 22.71 -6.22
C LYS A 183 -9.46 22.65 -5.00
N GLY A 184 -8.35 21.90 -5.03
CA GLY A 184 -7.35 21.82 -3.95
C GLY A 184 -7.74 21.03 -2.68
N ASN A 185 -9.03 20.81 -2.42
CA ASN A 185 -9.47 20.24 -1.14
C ASN A 185 -9.46 18.70 -1.04
N THR A 186 -9.46 17.98 -2.18
CA THR A 186 -9.52 16.50 -2.19
C THR A 186 -8.55 15.89 -3.19
N ARG A 187 -8.19 14.62 -2.97
CA ARG A 187 -7.26 13.85 -3.81
C ARG A 187 -7.81 12.48 -4.21
N ARG A 188 -7.35 11.94 -5.35
CA ARG A 188 -7.82 10.68 -5.92
C ARG A 188 -6.70 9.85 -6.54
N ILE A 189 -6.82 8.53 -6.44
CA ILE A 189 -5.87 7.59 -7.06
C ILE A 189 -6.02 7.59 -8.58
N HIS A 190 -4.87 7.66 -9.26
CA HIS A 190 -4.69 7.26 -10.65
C HIS A 190 -3.69 6.11 -10.71
N VAL A 191 -3.83 5.24 -11.72
CA VAL A 191 -2.96 4.09 -11.94
C VAL A 191 -2.41 4.08 -13.37
N SER A 192 -1.22 3.49 -13.51
CA SER A 192 -0.57 3.13 -14.75
C SER A 192 0.03 1.72 -14.64
N THR A 193 -0.09 0.93 -15.70
CA THR A 193 0.58 -0.37 -15.90
C THR A 193 1.71 -0.29 -16.94
N ASP A 194 1.97 0.91 -17.48
CA ASP A 194 2.91 1.18 -18.57
C ASP A 194 4.06 2.12 -18.13
N GLN A 195 4.38 2.11 -16.84
CA GLN A 195 5.42 2.96 -16.21
C GLN A 195 5.14 4.46 -16.35
N GLY A 196 3.89 4.88 -16.29
CA GLY A 196 3.46 6.29 -16.39
C GLY A 196 3.48 6.85 -17.82
N GLU A 197 3.34 6.01 -18.85
CA GLU A 197 3.10 6.47 -20.22
C GLU A 197 1.64 6.88 -20.42
N THR A 198 0.70 6.13 -19.85
CA THR A 198 -0.72 6.48 -19.80
C THR A 198 -1.29 6.30 -18.40
N TRP A 199 -2.18 7.22 -18.01
CA TRP A 199 -2.83 7.22 -16.70
C TRP A 199 -4.34 7.09 -16.82
N ASN A 200 -4.92 6.43 -15.83
CA ASN A 200 -6.36 6.28 -15.69
C ASN A 200 -6.75 6.59 -14.24
N MET A 201 -7.93 7.19 -14.05
CA MET A 201 -8.51 7.35 -12.72
C MET A 201 -8.97 5.99 -12.19
N ALA A 202 -8.72 5.70 -10.91
CA ALA A 202 -9.30 4.54 -10.24
C ALA A 202 -10.75 4.82 -9.84
N GLN A 203 -11.61 3.80 -9.87
CA GLN A 203 -12.96 3.84 -9.29
C GLN A 203 -12.88 3.71 -7.77
N LEU A 204 -12.35 4.73 -7.10
CA LEU A 204 -12.24 4.82 -5.65
C LEU A 204 -12.80 6.16 -5.16
N PRO A 205 -13.29 6.25 -3.90
CA PRO A 205 -13.62 7.52 -3.27
C PRO A 205 -12.46 8.52 -3.32
N SER A 206 -12.76 9.80 -3.58
CA SER A 206 -11.78 10.86 -3.34
C SER A 206 -11.74 11.22 -1.86
N VAL A 207 -10.54 11.31 -1.28
CA VAL A 207 -10.33 11.58 0.14
C VAL A 207 -9.93 13.04 0.38
N GLY A 208 -10.10 13.53 1.60
CA GLY A 208 -9.66 14.86 2.05
C GLY A 208 -8.14 14.99 2.17
N GLN A 209 -7.67 15.85 3.09
CA GLN A 209 -6.24 15.97 3.41
C GLN A 209 -5.83 15.04 4.58
N GLU A 210 -6.61 15.03 5.65
CA GLU A 210 -6.38 14.22 6.87
C GLU A 210 -6.45 12.71 6.60
N GLN A 211 -7.37 12.29 5.73
CA GLN A 211 -7.54 10.89 5.33
C GLN A 211 -6.36 10.33 4.53
N PHE A 212 -6.27 9.01 4.41
CA PHE A 212 -5.23 8.34 3.61
C PHE A 212 -5.72 7.19 2.70
N PHE A 213 -4.80 6.72 1.85
CA PHE A 213 -4.91 5.49 1.06
C PHE A 213 -3.73 4.59 1.45
N SER A 214 -3.93 3.28 1.57
CA SER A 214 -2.84 2.33 1.81
C SER A 214 -2.93 1.10 0.91
N ILE A 215 -1.80 0.68 0.34
CA ILE A 215 -1.69 -0.54 -0.46
C ILE A 215 -1.40 -1.69 0.51
N LEU A 216 -2.44 -2.43 0.89
CA LEU A 216 -2.36 -3.51 1.89
C LEU A 216 -1.59 -4.72 1.35
N ALA A 217 -1.89 -5.11 0.12
CA ALA A 217 -1.19 -6.15 -0.63
C ALA A 217 -1.37 -5.93 -2.13
N ALA A 218 -0.36 -6.29 -2.91
CA ALA A 218 -0.39 -6.23 -4.37
C ALA A 218 0.39 -7.39 -4.98
N ASN A 219 -0.13 -7.96 -6.06
CA ASN A 219 0.55 -8.98 -6.87
C ASN A 219 0.40 -8.63 -8.36
N GLU A 220 0.75 -9.56 -9.26
CA GLU A 220 0.62 -9.34 -10.71
C GLU A 220 -0.84 -9.31 -11.20
N ASP A 221 -1.76 -9.90 -10.42
CA ASP A 221 -3.17 -10.05 -10.77
C ASP A 221 -4.04 -8.90 -10.23
N MET A 222 -3.85 -8.41 -9.00
CA MET A 222 -4.66 -7.33 -8.40
C MET A 222 -4.03 -6.69 -7.15
N VAL A 223 -4.75 -5.72 -6.57
CA VAL A 223 -4.36 -4.93 -5.41
C VAL A 223 -5.50 -4.85 -4.39
N PHE A 224 -5.16 -5.04 -3.11
CA PHE A 224 -5.98 -4.64 -1.96
C PHE A 224 -5.64 -3.20 -1.58
N MET A 225 -6.62 -2.31 -1.73
CA MET A 225 -6.48 -0.89 -1.39
C MET A 225 -7.36 -0.56 -0.19
N HIS A 226 -6.76 -0.05 0.88
CA HIS A 226 -7.47 0.59 1.97
C HIS A 226 -7.79 2.05 1.59
N VAL A 227 -9.02 2.47 1.86
CA VAL A 227 -9.46 3.87 1.82
C VAL A 227 -9.96 4.20 3.23
N ASP A 228 -9.31 5.16 3.88
CA ASP A 228 -9.65 5.64 5.22
C ASP A 228 -11.01 6.36 5.23
N ASP A 229 -11.84 6.13 6.24
CA ASP A 229 -13.19 6.73 6.30
C ASP A 229 -13.15 8.20 6.79
N PRO A 230 -14.13 9.07 6.46
CA PRO A 230 -14.02 10.50 6.76
C PRO A 230 -14.13 10.84 8.26
N GLY A 231 -13.03 11.35 8.83
CA GLY A 231 -12.92 11.79 10.23
C GLY A 231 -12.17 10.78 11.11
N ASP A 232 -11.91 11.15 12.37
CA ASP A 232 -11.18 10.28 13.31
C ASP A 232 -12.04 9.08 13.76
N THR A 233 -12.02 8.03 12.93
CA THR A 233 -12.75 6.78 13.14
C THR A 233 -11.83 5.61 13.52
N GLY A 234 -10.52 5.72 13.22
CA GLY A 234 -9.55 4.61 13.29
C GLY A 234 -9.86 3.44 12.34
N CYS A 235 -10.65 3.70 11.29
CA CYS A 235 -11.22 2.68 10.41
C CYS A 235 -11.34 3.17 8.97
N GLY A 236 -11.43 2.21 8.06
CA GLY A 236 -11.76 2.50 6.66
C GLY A 236 -12.35 1.29 5.96
N THR A 237 -12.34 1.34 4.64
CA THR A 237 -12.88 0.30 3.77
C THR A 237 -11.79 -0.32 2.90
N ILE A 238 -11.70 -1.65 2.86
CA ILE A 238 -10.89 -2.40 1.88
C ILE A 238 -11.66 -2.51 0.56
N TYR A 239 -10.96 -2.23 -0.53
CA TYR A 239 -11.38 -2.49 -1.90
C TYR A 239 -10.41 -3.43 -2.61
N THR A 240 -10.93 -4.34 -3.43
CA THR A 240 -10.17 -5.27 -4.29
C THR A 240 -10.22 -4.81 -5.75
N SER A 241 -9.07 -4.68 -6.40
CA SER A 241 -8.97 -4.16 -7.77
C SER A 241 -9.31 -5.20 -8.85
N ASP A 242 -9.50 -4.71 -10.08
CA ASP A 242 -9.38 -5.52 -11.29
C ASP A 242 -7.91 -5.75 -11.69
N ASP A 243 -7.73 -6.51 -12.78
CA ASP A 243 -6.42 -6.82 -13.37
C ASP A 243 -5.67 -5.60 -13.92
N ARG A 244 -6.34 -4.45 -13.98
CA ARG A 244 -5.80 -3.18 -14.50
C ARG A 244 -5.53 -2.16 -13.38
N GLY A 245 -5.92 -2.47 -12.14
CA GLY A 245 -5.86 -1.55 -10.99
C GLY A 245 -6.90 -0.42 -11.05
N LEU A 246 -7.97 -0.58 -11.83
CA LEU A 246 -8.93 0.45 -12.24
C LEU A 246 -10.28 0.35 -11.55
N ILE A 247 -10.95 -0.79 -11.72
CA ILE A 247 -12.33 -1.03 -11.26
C ILE A 247 -12.25 -1.78 -9.95
N TYR A 248 -12.83 -1.22 -8.89
CA TYR A 248 -12.69 -1.73 -7.53
C TYR A 248 -14.02 -2.26 -7.01
N SER A 249 -13.99 -3.45 -6.42
CA SER A 249 -15.10 -3.97 -5.62
C SER A 249 -14.85 -3.64 -4.15
N LYS A 250 -15.88 -3.19 -3.43
CA LYS A 250 -15.83 -3.10 -1.97
C LYS A 250 -15.73 -4.53 -1.40
N SER A 251 -14.79 -4.76 -0.48
CA SER A 251 -14.43 -6.08 0.04
C SER A 251 -14.70 -6.20 1.54
N LEU A 252 -14.26 -5.22 2.34
CA LEU A 252 -14.46 -5.21 3.81
C LEU A 252 -14.72 -3.80 4.31
N GLU A 253 -15.80 -3.59 5.05
CA GLU A 253 -16.11 -2.32 5.71
C GLU A 253 -15.56 -2.29 7.15
N ARG A 254 -15.35 -1.08 7.69
CA ARG A 254 -14.91 -0.85 9.09
C ARG A 254 -13.65 -1.63 9.45
N HIS A 255 -12.76 -1.77 8.48
CA HIS A 255 -11.43 -2.36 8.62
C HIS A 255 -10.55 -1.48 9.51
N LEU A 256 -9.96 -2.09 10.53
CA LEU A 256 -9.13 -1.40 11.53
C LEU A 256 -7.81 -0.94 10.90
N TYR A 257 -7.60 0.38 10.89
CA TYR A 257 -6.35 0.99 10.45
C TYR A 257 -6.18 2.33 11.20
N THR A 258 -5.15 2.45 12.04
CA THR A 258 -4.90 3.68 12.80
C THR A 258 -4.20 4.74 11.96
N GLY A 259 -4.71 5.98 11.97
CA GLY A 259 -4.02 7.12 11.34
C GLY A 259 -2.70 7.48 12.03
N ILE A 260 -2.63 7.31 13.37
CA ILE A 260 -1.41 7.43 14.17
C ILE A 260 -0.70 6.08 14.17
N GLY A 261 0.60 6.04 13.85
CA GLY A 261 1.40 4.82 13.72
C GLY A 261 1.26 4.10 12.37
N SER A 262 0.13 4.27 11.67
CA SER A 262 -0.18 3.58 10.41
C SER A 262 -0.29 2.05 10.57
N GLU A 263 -0.87 1.60 11.68
CA GLU A 263 -0.92 0.19 12.07
C GLU A 263 -2.22 -0.47 11.62
N THR A 264 -2.11 -1.71 11.17
CA THR A 264 -3.26 -2.54 10.79
C THR A 264 -2.93 -4.02 10.96
N ASP A 265 -3.94 -4.83 11.28
CA ASP A 265 -3.79 -6.27 11.44
C ASP A 265 -3.92 -7.05 10.11
N PHE A 266 -4.06 -6.36 8.97
CA PHE A 266 -4.16 -7.00 7.65
C PHE A 266 -2.94 -7.88 7.35
N THR A 267 -3.17 -9.19 7.30
CA THR A 267 -2.15 -10.24 7.26
C THR A 267 -2.41 -11.17 6.08
N ASN A 268 -1.45 -11.27 5.16
CA ASN A 268 -1.44 -12.27 4.09
C ASN A 268 -0.99 -13.63 4.65
N VAL A 269 -1.83 -14.66 4.54
CA VAL A 269 -1.51 -16.01 5.02
C VAL A 269 -0.74 -16.74 3.92
N THR A 270 0.57 -16.53 3.86
CA THR A 270 1.42 -16.95 2.73
C THR A 270 1.48 -18.46 2.52
N SER A 271 1.12 -19.26 3.53
CA SER A 271 1.05 -20.71 3.51
C SER A 271 -0.17 -21.29 2.78
N LEU A 272 -1.19 -20.48 2.43
CA LEU A 272 -2.30 -20.92 1.59
C LEU A 272 -2.83 -19.81 0.65
N ARG A 273 -3.07 -20.16 -0.61
CA ARG A 273 -3.42 -19.20 -1.66
C ARG A 273 -4.77 -18.53 -1.42
N GLY A 274 -4.81 -17.21 -1.58
CA GLY A 274 -6.06 -16.44 -1.51
C GLY A 274 -6.54 -16.15 -0.09
N VAL A 275 -5.77 -16.56 0.93
CA VAL A 275 -6.14 -16.41 2.34
C VAL A 275 -5.55 -15.13 2.94
N TYR A 276 -6.42 -14.33 3.55
CA TYR A 276 -6.03 -13.11 4.27
C TYR A 276 -6.83 -12.99 5.57
N ILE A 277 -6.18 -12.54 6.64
CA ILE A 277 -6.79 -12.22 7.94
C ILE A 277 -6.76 -10.70 8.13
N ALA A 278 -7.79 -10.13 8.73
CA ALA A 278 -7.84 -8.72 9.07
C ALA A 278 -8.67 -8.48 10.35
N SER A 279 -8.52 -7.31 10.96
CA SER A 279 -9.36 -6.87 12.09
C SER A 279 -10.41 -5.86 11.62
N VAL A 280 -11.63 -5.97 12.15
CA VAL A 280 -12.71 -5.00 11.96
C VAL A 280 -13.17 -4.43 13.30
N LEU A 281 -13.61 -3.16 13.29
CA LEU A 281 -14.23 -2.51 14.45
C LEU A 281 -15.76 -2.59 14.34
N SER A 282 -16.38 -3.42 15.19
CA SER A 282 -17.83 -3.54 15.33
C SER A 282 -18.51 -2.21 15.73
N GLU A 283 -19.83 -2.11 15.55
CA GLU A 283 -20.64 -0.98 16.01
C GLU A 283 -20.59 -0.80 17.55
N ASP A 284 -20.44 -1.90 18.30
CA ASP A 284 -20.23 -1.85 19.76
C ASP A 284 -18.77 -1.51 20.16
N ARG A 285 -17.94 -1.08 19.19
CA ARG A 285 -16.50 -0.81 19.31
C ARG A 285 -15.66 -2.00 19.80
N SER A 286 -16.21 -3.21 19.77
CA SER A 286 -15.39 -4.42 19.88
C SER A 286 -14.56 -4.62 18.60
N ILE A 287 -13.37 -5.19 18.75
CA ILE A 287 -12.53 -5.58 17.62
C ILE A 287 -12.69 -7.08 17.41
N GLN A 288 -12.90 -7.48 16.16
CA GLN A 288 -13.10 -8.87 15.77
C GLN A 288 -12.18 -9.20 14.58
N SER A 289 -11.60 -10.39 14.60
CA SER A 289 -10.78 -10.88 13.48
C SER A 289 -11.66 -11.62 12.47
N VAL A 290 -11.45 -11.31 11.19
CA VAL A 290 -12.12 -11.93 10.04
C VAL A 290 -11.08 -12.53 9.10
N ILE A 291 -11.47 -13.59 8.40
CA ILE A 291 -10.65 -14.30 7.43
C ILE A 291 -11.42 -14.42 6.10
N THR A 292 -10.73 -14.16 5.00
CA THR A 292 -11.18 -14.49 3.64
C THR A 292 -10.34 -15.65 3.12
N PHE A 293 -10.94 -16.52 2.30
CA PHE A 293 -10.25 -17.61 1.63
C PHE A 293 -10.26 -17.48 0.09
N ASP A 294 -10.97 -16.49 -0.44
CA ASP A 294 -11.23 -16.29 -1.87
C ASP A 294 -10.67 -14.96 -2.39
N GLN A 295 -9.60 -14.46 -1.75
CA GLN A 295 -8.92 -13.20 -2.10
C GLN A 295 -9.80 -11.95 -1.90
N GLY A 296 -10.65 -11.98 -0.86
CA GLY A 296 -11.47 -10.84 -0.43
C GLY A 296 -12.82 -10.74 -1.14
N GLY A 297 -13.40 -11.85 -1.61
CA GLY A 297 -14.77 -11.90 -2.11
C GLY A 297 -15.79 -12.10 -0.99
N GLU A 298 -15.49 -12.97 -0.02
CA GLU A 298 -16.21 -13.15 1.24
C GLU A 298 -15.26 -13.12 2.45
N TRP A 299 -15.73 -12.54 3.56
CA TRP A 299 -15.01 -12.46 4.84
C TRP A 299 -15.87 -13.08 5.94
N LEU A 300 -15.30 -13.99 6.72
CA LEU A 300 -15.96 -14.76 7.77
C LEU A 300 -15.25 -14.60 9.12
N PRO A 301 -15.94 -14.67 10.27
CA PRO A 301 -15.28 -14.77 11.58
C PRO A 301 -14.43 -16.05 11.68
N LEU A 302 -13.27 -15.98 12.35
CA LEU A 302 -12.44 -17.17 12.57
C LEU A 302 -13.13 -18.12 13.57
N ARG A 303 -13.24 -19.40 13.18
CA ARG A 303 -13.93 -20.43 13.97
C ARG A 303 -13.29 -20.67 15.33
N MET A 304 -14.11 -21.01 16.32
CA MET A 304 -13.63 -21.41 17.65
C MET A 304 -12.65 -22.60 17.55
N PRO A 305 -11.47 -22.54 18.21
CA PRO A 305 -10.51 -23.64 18.20
C PRO A 305 -11.02 -24.89 18.92
N VAL A 306 -10.72 -26.08 18.39
CA VAL A 306 -11.35 -27.36 18.76
C VAL A 306 -11.29 -27.69 20.27
N ASN A 307 -10.20 -27.30 20.94
CA ASN A 307 -9.96 -27.57 22.37
C ASN A 307 -10.09 -26.32 23.27
N ALA A 308 -10.47 -25.17 22.72
CA ALA A 308 -10.59 -23.92 23.47
C ALA A 308 -11.95 -23.81 24.20
N LYS A 309 -12.08 -22.77 25.03
CA LYS A 309 -13.34 -22.37 25.66
C LYS A 309 -13.51 -20.86 25.54
N CYS A 310 -14.74 -20.42 25.33
CA CYS A 310 -15.06 -19.00 25.33
C CYS A 310 -14.68 -18.35 26.67
N ASN A 311 -13.97 -17.23 26.60
CA ASN A 311 -13.56 -16.42 27.73
C ASN A 311 -14.75 -15.66 28.36
N SER A 312 -14.49 -14.75 29.29
CA SER A 312 -15.52 -13.93 29.95
C SER A 312 -16.07 -12.77 29.11
N THR A 313 -15.58 -12.53 27.88
CA THR A 313 -16.13 -11.50 26.98
C THR A 313 -17.21 -12.04 26.04
N ALA A 314 -17.34 -13.37 25.94
CA ALA A 314 -18.38 -14.01 25.17
C ALA A 314 -19.76 -13.93 25.84
N LYS A 315 -20.78 -13.56 25.05
CA LYS A 315 -22.19 -13.44 25.46
C LYS A 315 -22.83 -14.84 25.59
N ASN A 316 -22.38 -15.80 24.79
CA ASN A 316 -22.66 -17.23 24.91
C ASN A 316 -21.36 -17.99 25.25
N LYS A 317 -21.43 -19.08 26.02
CA LYS A 317 -20.26 -19.92 26.34
C LYS A 317 -20.00 -21.04 25.33
N GLU A 318 -20.92 -21.24 24.40
CA GLU A 318 -20.87 -22.28 23.36
C GLU A 318 -20.76 -21.70 21.94
N GLU A 319 -20.89 -20.38 21.78
CA GLU A 319 -20.74 -19.64 20.53
C GLU A 319 -19.82 -18.44 20.77
N CYS A 320 -18.62 -18.47 20.20
CA CYS A 320 -17.64 -17.37 20.20
C CYS A 320 -16.63 -17.57 19.07
N SER A 321 -15.79 -16.55 18.79
CA SER A 321 -14.80 -16.58 17.68
C SER A 321 -13.36 -16.57 18.20
N LEU A 322 -12.40 -16.86 17.31
CA LEU A 322 -10.97 -16.63 17.57
C LEU A 322 -10.59 -15.20 17.16
N TYR A 323 -10.17 -14.38 18.12
CA TYR A 323 -9.45 -13.14 17.86
C TYR A 323 -7.95 -13.41 17.72
N ILE A 324 -7.30 -12.76 16.75
CA ILE A 324 -5.87 -12.85 16.46
C ILE A 324 -5.22 -11.50 16.73
N TYR A 325 -4.05 -11.52 17.38
CA TYR A 325 -3.27 -10.32 17.64
C TYR A 325 -2.22 -10.15 16.53
N ALA A 326 -2.23 -9.01 15.85
CA ALA A 326 -1.14 -8.56 14.99
C ALA A 326 -0.65 -7.17 15.44
N LEU A 327 -0.33 -6.25 14.52
CA LEU A 327 0.36 -4.99 14.82
C LEU A 327 -0.39 -4.11 15.83
N TYR A 328 -1.72 -3.98 15.69
CA TYR A 328 -2.53 -3.20 16.62
C TYR A 328 -2.60 -3.85 18.02
N GLY A 329 -2.53 -5.18 18.07
CA GLY A 329 -2.38 -5.92 19.32
C GLY A 329 -1.10 -5.55 20.07
N ILE A 330 0.01 -5.36 19.35
CA ILE A 330 1.33 -5.01 19.90
C ILE A 330 1.38 -3.55 20.37
N SER A 331 0.87 -2.59 19.58
CA SER A 331 0.99 -1.16 19.90
C SER A 331 0.18 -0.71 21.11
N LEU A 332 -0.92 -1.40 21.41
CA LEU A 332 -1.63 -1.28 22.69
C LEU A 332 -0.87 -1.84 23.91
N ASN A 333 0.39 -2.26 23.75
CA ASN A 333 1.26 -2.83 24.78
C ASN A 333 0.68 -4.11 25.44
N HIS A 334 -0.11 -4.91 24.70
CA HIS A 334 -0.44 -6.26 25.14
C HIS A 334 0.80 -7.16 25.11
N ASN A 335 0.73 -8.28 25.84
CA ASN A 335 1.84 -9.22 25.98
C ASN A 335 2.00 -10.12 24.72
N VAL A 336 2.21 -9.50 23.55
CA VAL A 336 2.25 -10.13 22.21
C VAL A 336 3.68 -10.05 21.67
N PRO A 337 4.50 -11.11 21.82
CA PRO A 337 5.91 -11.07 21.43
C PRO A 337 6.16 -11.17 19.91
N MET A 338 5.21 -11.73 19.14
CA MET A 338 5.35 -11.96 17.71
C MET A 338 4.01 -11.84 16.98
N LEU A 339 4.10 -11.34 15.74
CA LEU A 339 3.01 -11.33 14.75
C LEU A 339 2.65 -12.76 14.28
N PRO A 340 1.51 -12.95 13.60
CA PRO A 340 1.18 -14.22 12.95
C PRO A 340 2.26 -14.64 11.95
N LEU A 341 2.72 -15.89 12.04
CA LEU A 341 3.73 -16.48 11.17
C LEU A 341 3.09 -17.49 10.21
N SER A 342 3.39 -17.31 8.92
CA SER A 342 3.13 -18.26 7.84
C SER A 342 4.30 -18.19 6.85
N GLU A 343 4.65 -19.30 6.21
CA GLU A 343 5.78 -19.40 5.29
C GLU A 343 5.34 -20.09 3.98
N PRO A 344 5.69 -19.56 2.79
CA PRO A 344 5.14 -20.03 1.51
C PRO A 344 5.70 -21.38 1.04
N ASN A 345 6.74 -21.91 1.70
CA ASN A 345 7.20 -23.29 1.52
C ASN A 345 6.48 -24.31 2.43
N VAL A 346 5.57 -23.86 3.30
CA VAL A 346 4.98 -24.66 4.39
C VAL A 346 3.45 -24.64 4.32
N VAL A 347 2.87 -25.57 3.56
CA VAL A 347 1.43 -25.56 3.21
C VAL A 347 0.52 -25.54 4.44
N GLY A 348 -0.41 -24.59 4.50
CA GLY A 348 -1.50 -24.53 5.48
C GLY A 348 -1.10 -24.17 6.91
N ILE A 349 0.18 -24.15 7.28
CA ILE A 349 0.60 -23.81 8.65
C ILE A 349 0.47 -22.30 8.89
N VAL A 350 -0.25 -21.94 9.95
CA VAL A 350 -0.37 -20.57 10.47
C VAL A 350 -0.20 -20.61 11.98
N ILE A 351 0.74 -19.86 12.54
CA ILE A 351 1.01 -19.77 13.98
C ILE A 351 0.71 -18.34 14.44
N ALA A 352 -0.13 -18.17 15.47
CA ALA A 352 -0.53 -16.83 15.90
C ALA A 352 -0.84 -16.74 17.41
N HIS A 353 -0.64 -15.55 17.97
CA HIS A 353 -1.20 -15.18 19.27
C HIS A 353 -2.70 -14.88 19.14
N GLY A 354 -3.49 -15.39 20.08
CA GLY A 354 -4.95 -15.27 20.01
C GLY A 354 -5.67 -15.28 21.36
N SER A 355 -6.97 -15.01 21.30
CA SER A 355 -7.91 -15.13 22.43
C SER A 355 -9.31 -15.50 21.93
N VAL A 356 -10.03 -16.35 22.65
CA VAL A 356 -11.30 -16.93 22.20
C VAL A 356 -12.48 -16.30 22.95
N GLY A 357 -13.34 -15.55 22.24
CA GLY A 357 -14.41 -14.73 22.82
C GLY A 357 -15.22 -13.96 21.77
N ASP A 358 -16.09 -13.04 22.19
CA ASP A 358 -16.92 -12.23 21.27
C ASP A 358 -16.34 -10.83 21.02
N ALA A 359 -15.56 -10.31 21.97
CA ALA A 359 -15.11 -8.93 21.98
C ALA A 359 -13.79 -8.74 22.72
N GLY A 360 -12.82 -8.12 22.05
CA GLY A 360 -11.67 -7.46 22.67
C GLY A 360 -10.53 -8.37 23.16
N PRO A 361 -9.28 -7.87 23.15
CA PRO A 361 -8.11 -8.62 23.59
C PRO A 361 -8.10 -8.90 25.10
N VAL A 362 -7.67 -10.09 25.47
CA VAL A 362 -7.26 -10.46 26.84
C VAL A 362 -5.84 -9.96 27.10
N VAL A 363 -5.50 -9.66 28.37
CA VAL A 363 -4.19 -9.09 28.77
C VAL A 363 -3.00 -10.01 28.44
N SER A 364 -3.22 -11.33 28.42
CA SER A 364 -2.24 -12.33 28.00
C SER A 364 -2.88 -13.22 26.93
N PRO A 365 -2.29 -13.32 25.71
CA PRO A 365 -2.74 -14.26 24.69
C PRO A 365 -2.17 -15.65 24.91
N ASP A 366 -2.81 -16.64 24.30
CA ASP A 366 -2.28 -18.00 24.09
C ASP A 366 -1.79 -18.15 22.63
N VAL A 367 -1.05 -19.22 22.33
CA VAL A 367 -0.66 -19.55 20.95
C VAL A 367 -1.63 -20.56 20.33
N TYR A 368 -2.07 -20.25 19.12
CA TYR A 368 -2.93 -21.08 18.29
C TYR A 368 -2.22 -21.44 16.99
N ILE A 369 -2.44 -22.66 16.51
CA ILE A 369 -1.97 -23.12 15.21
C ILE A 369 -3.15 -23.60 14.37
N SER A 370 -3.15 -23.19 13.11
CA SER A 370 -3.89 -23.85 12.04
C SER A 370 -2.91 -24.65 11.18
N ASP A 371 -3.32 -25.82 10.73
CA ASP A 371 -2.60 -26.64 9.74
C ASP A 371 -3.33 -26.71 8.39
N ASP A 372 -4.43 -25.99 8.20
CA ASP A 372 -5.26 -26.03 6.99
C ASP A 372 -5.42 -24.66 6.29
N GLY A 373 -4.66 -23.66 6.72
CA GLY A 373 -4.72 -22.28 6.21
C GLY A 373 -5.80 -21.43 6.88
N GLY A 374 -6.22 -21.76 8.09
CA GLY A 374 -7.12 -20.96 8.93
C GLY A 374 -8.59 -21.38 8.93
N TYR A 375 -8.95 -22.49 8.27
CA TYR A 375 -10.30 -23.07 8.31
C TYR A 375 -10.61 -23.74 9.65
N THR A 376 -9.60 -24.32 10.30
CA THR A 376 -9.65 -24.84 11.67
C THR A 376 -8.42 -24.40 12.46
N TRP A 377 -8.58 -24.30 13.77
CA TRP A 377 -7.55 -23.83 14.69
C TRP A 377 -7.47 -24.74 15.92
N THR A 378 -6.26 -24.88 16.47
CA THR A 378 -5.96 -25.65 17.68
C THR A 378 -5.18 -24.77 18.65
N TRP A 379 -5.60 -24.76 19.92
CA TRP A 379 -4.82 -24.20 21.03
C TRP A 379 -3.62 -25.11 21.33
N VAL A 380 -2.40 -24.59 21.27
CA VAL A 380 -1.16 -25.42 21.36
C VAL A 380 -0.25 -25.07 22.52
N LEU A 381 -0.20 -23.81 22.96
CA LEU A 381 0.64 -23.36 24.07
C LEU A 381 -0.10 -22.32 24.91
N GLU A 382 -0.10 -22.56 26.23
CA GLU A 382 -0.57 -21.62 27.26
C GLU A 382 0.44 -20.45 27.40
N GLY A 383 -0.05 -19.22 27.29
CA GLY A 383 0.73 -18.00 27.36
C GLY A 383 1.51 -17.63 26.09
N PRO A 384 2.06 -16.41 26.02
CA PRO A 384 2.76 -15.89 24.84
C PRO A 384 4.11 -16.55 24.60
N HIS A 385 4.47 -16.73 23.32
CA HIS A 385 5.73 -17.36 22.91
C HIS A 385 6.35 -16.69 21.68
N HIS A 386 7.67 -16.68 21.62
CA HIS A 386 8.39 -16.51 20.35
C HIS A 386 8.42 -17.86 19.64
N TYR A 387 8.10 -17.92 18.34
CA TYR A 387 8.02 -19.16 17.56
C TYR A 387 8.71 -19.04 16.20
N ALA A 388 9.18 -20.16 15.66
CA ALA A 388 9.69 -20.24 14.30
C ALA A 388 9.44 -21.61 13.67
N ILE A 389 9.42 -21.64 12.34
CA ILE A 389 9.28 -22.84 11.52
C ILE A 389 10.65 -23.18 10.91
N LEU A 390 11.01 -24.46 10.94
CA LEU A 390 12.27 -25.00 10.45
C LEU A 390 12.01 -26.18 9.50
N ASP A 391 12.99 -26.50 8.65
CA ASP A 391 12.96 -27.60 7.67
C ASP A 391 11.63 -27.72 6.89
N SER A 392 11.14 -26.60 6.37
CA SER A 392 9.86 -26.46 5.63
C SER A 392 8.62 -27.03 6.36
N GLY A 393 8.59 -26.93 7.69
CA GLY A 393 7.49 -27.43 8.53
C GLY A 393 7.81 -28.71 9.29
N GLY A 394 8.95 -29.36 9.00
CA GLY A 394 9.39 -30.57 9.70
C GLY A 394 9.65 -30.37 11.19
N ILE A 395 9.96 -29.14 11.63
CA ILE A 395 10.05 -28.76 13.05
C ILE A 395 9.42 -27.38 13.27
N ILE A 396 8.61 -27.27 14.33
CA ILE A 396 8.19 -25.98 14.90
C ILE A 396 8.88 -25.81 16.25
N VAL A 397 9.50 -24.66 16.49
CA VAL A 397 10.13 -24.30 17.76
C VAL A 397 9.40 -23.16 18.45
N ALA A 398 9.38 -23.17 19.79
CA ALA A 398 8.79 -22.13 20.61
C ALA A 398 9.59 -21.84 21.89
N ILE A 399 9.62 -20.57 22.28
CA ILE A 399 10.27 -20.04 23.48
C ILE A 399 9.23 -19.24 24.28
N GLU A 400 9.10 -19.55 25.56
CA GLU A 400 8.15 -18.90 26.47
C GLU A 400 8.54 -17.43 26.69
N HIS A 401 7.61 -16.49 26.45
CA HIS A 401 7.88 -15.07 26.66
C HIS A 401 7.63 -14.70 28.14
N SER A 402 8.71 -14.47 28.86
CA SER A 402 8.69 -14.17 30.29
C SER A 402 9.65 -13.03 30.64
N LEU A 403 9.33 -12.31 31.71
CA LEU A 403 10.23 -11.34 32.34
C LEU A 403 11.31 -12.03 33.20
N GLU A 404 11.11 -13.30 33.57
CA GLU A 404 12.07 -14.10 34.33
C GLU A 404 13.08 -14.83 33.43
N PRO A 405 14.31 -15.09 33.90
CA PRO A 405 15.31 -15.82 33.12
C PRO A 405 14.88 -17.25 32.74
N ILE A 406 15.01 -17.59 31.46
CA ILE A 406 14.64 -18.92 30.91
C ILE A 406 15.85 -19.74 30.47
N ASN A 407 15.70 -21.06 30.44
CA ASN A 407 16.69 -22.00 29.90
C ASN A 407 16.11 -23.21 29.14
N VAL A 408 14.82 -23.16 28.77
CA VAL A 408 14.11 -24.24 28.08
C VAL A 408 13.59 -23.76 26.72
N ILE A 409 13.78 -24.60 25.70
CA ILE A 409 13.10 -24.50 24.39
C ILE A 409 12.03 -25.59 24.29
N LYS A 410 10.91 -25.25 23.66
CA LYS A 410 9.83 -26.18 23.30
C LYS A 410 9.93 -26.48 21.80
N PHE A 411 9.73 -27.72 21.38
CA PHE A 411 9.71 -28.08 19.96
C PHE A 411 8.69 -29.18 19.63
N SER A 412 8.16 -29.16 18.42
CA SER A 412 7.24 -30.15 17.83
C SER A 412 7.79 -30.62 16.48
N MET A 413 7.49 -31.87 16.11
CA MET A 413 7.83 -32.50 14.82
C MET A 413 6.57 -32.99 14.07
N ASP A 414 5.40 -32.50 14.50
CA ASP A 414 4.07 -33.01 14.12
C ASP A 414 3.07 -31.85 13.91
N GLU A 415 3.54 -30.77 13.28
CA GLU A 415 2.78 -29.54 12.99
C GLU A 415 2.14 -28.89 14.24
N GLY A 416 2.79 -29.02 15.40
CA GLY A 416 2.39 -28.37 16.65
C GLY A 416 1.49 -29.19 17.57
N GLN A 417 1.26 -30.47 17.28
CA GLN A 417 0.35 -31.32 18.07
C GLN A 417 0.98 -31.85 19.37
N CYS A 418 2.25 -32.24 19.36
CA CYS A 418 3.00 -32.72 20.52
C CYS A 418 4.28 -31.88 20.75
N TRP A 419 4.45 -31.42 21.99
CA TRP A 419 5.55 -30.53 22.38
C TRP A 419 6.52 -31.19 23.35
N HIS A 420 7.78 -31.27 22.93
CA HIS A 420 8.91 -31.70 23.74
C HIS A 420 9.63 -30.49 24.35
N LYS A 421 10.25 -30.67 25.52
CA LYS A 421 11.01 -29.62 26.23
C LYS A 421 12.49 -30.01 26.30
N TYR A 422 13.39 -29.10 25.93
CA TYR A 422 14.84 -29.28 26.01
C TYR A 422 15.49 -28.13 26.77
N THR A 423 16.35 -28.44 27.74
CA THR A 423 17.09 -27.45 28.53
C THR A 423 18.40 -27.09 27.80
N PHE A 424 18.44 -25.92 27.14
CA PHE A 424 19.58 -25.50 26.32
C PHE A 424 20.75 -24.94 27.14
N SER A 425 20.54 -24.54 28.39
CA SER A 425 21.59 -23.99 29.26
C SER A 425 21.41 -24.37 30.73
N LYS A 426 22.51 -24.49 31.47
CA LYS A 426 22.53 -24.60 32.94
C LYS A 426 22.34 -23.24 33.62
N GLU A 427 22.76 -22.16 32.97
CA GLU A 427 22.58 -20.78 33.41
C GLU A 427 21.44 -20.15 32.58
N PRO A 428 20.30 -19.80 33.19
CA PRO A 428 19.22 -19.08 32.51
C PRO A 428 19.65 -17.72 31.94
N ILE A 429 18.89 -17.24 30.96
CA ILE A 429 19.07 -15.94 30.32
C ILE A 429 17.78 -15.13 30.33
N TYR A 430 17.89 -13.82 30.45
CA TYR A 430 16.84 -12.92 30.00
C TYR A 430 16.81 -12.98 28.48
N PHE A 431 15.80 -13.64 27.93
CA PHE A 431 15.63 -13.84 26.51
C PHE A 431 15.14 -12.55 25.82
N THR A 432 15.61 -12.31 24.60
CA THR A 432 15.28 -11.09 23.84
C THR A 432 14.79 -11.35 22.42
N GLY A 433 15.07 -12.52 21.83
CA GLY A 433 14.63 -12.83 20.47
C GLY A 433 15.19 -14.14 19.91
N LEU A 434 14.55 -14.61 18.85
CA LEU A 434 14.87 -15.84 18.13
C LEU A 434 15.29 -15.47 16.70
N ALA A 435 16.42 -15.99 16.22
CA ALA A 435 16.87 -15.83 14.84
C ALA A 435 16.97 -17.20 14.13
N SER A 436 16.62 -17.23 12.84
CA SER A 436 16.74 -18.41 11.96
C SER A 436 17.01 -17.96 10.51
N GLU A 437 17.32 -18.90 9.62
CA GLU A 437 17.51 -18.61 8.18
C GLU A 437 16.15 -18.27 7.53
N PRO A 438 15.98 -17.11 6.88
CA PRO A 438 14.71 -16.72 6.24
C PRO A 438 14.19 -17.75 5.22
N GLY A 439 12.87 -17.93 5.17
CA GLY A 439 12.22 -18.94 4.31
C GLY A 439 12.25 -20.35 4.90
N ALA A 440 12.39 -20.49 6.22
CA ALA A 440 12.18 -21.71 7.00
C ALA A 440 12.87 -23.01 6.51
N ARG A 441 14.00 -22.92 5.78
CA ARG A 441 14.72 -24.10 5.21
C ARG A 441 15.86 -24.64 6.08
N SER A 442 16.29 -23.92 7.11
CA SER A 442 17.32 -24.39 8.04
C SER A 442 16.76 -25.31 9.12
N MET A 443 17.66 -26.08 9.73
CA MET A 443 17.45 -26.75 11.02
C MET A 443 18.17 -26.04 12.18
N ASN A 444 18.76 -24.87 11.93
CA ASN A 444 19.47 -24.08 12.93
C ASN A 444 18.59 -22.94 13.44
N VAL A 445 18.55 -22.76 14.76
CA VAL A 445 17.88 -21.63 15.42
C VAL A 445 18.78 -21.05 16.52
N SER A 446 18.92 -19.73 16.54
CA SER A 446 19.76 -18.99 17.49
C SER A 446 18.88 -18.25 18.52
N LEU A 447 19.00 -18.64 19.78
CA LEU A 447 18.30 -18.02 20.91
C LEU A 447 19.18 -16.89 21.47
N TRP A 448 18.69 -15.66 21.43
CA TRP A 448 19.43 -14.48 21.92
C TRP A 448 18.92 -14.01 23.28
N GLY A 449 19.85 -13.54 24.11
CA GLY A 449 19.54 -12.88 25.37
C GLY A 449 20.79 -12.41 26.10
N TYR A 450 20.63 -12.03 27.37
CA TYR A 450 21.74 -11.69 28.26
C TYR A 450 21.65 -12.45 29.58
N ARG A 451 22.81 -12.76 30.16
CA ARG A 451 22.89 -13.34 31.52
C ARG A 451 22.69 -12.26 32.57
N ASP A 452 22.13 -12.64 33.72
CA ASP A 452 22.16 -11.77 34.89
C ASP A 452 23.60 -11.70 35.41
N SER A 453 24.19 -10.51 35.37
CA SER A 453 25.52 -10.25 35.88
C SER A 453 25.65 -8.78 36.26
N VAL A 454 26.13 -8.54 37.49
CA VAL A 454 26.52 -7.20 37.96
C VAL A 454 27.41 -6.56 36.89
N LEU A 455 27.06 -5.32 36.51
CA LEU A 455 27.36 -4.69 35.21
C LEU A 455 28.81 -4.89 34.69
N PRO A 456 29.00 -5.07 33.38
CA PRO A 456 28.01 -4.95 32.30
C PRO A 456 27.19 -6.22 32.03
N ARG A 457 25.98 -6.07 31.45
CA ARG A 457 25.19 -7.18 30.91
C ARG A 457 25.97 -7.87 29.79
N LYS A 458 26.14 -9.19 29.87
CA LYS A 458 26.79 -9.99 28.82
C LYS A 458 25.76 -10.64 27.93
N TRP A 459 25.72 -10.21 26.67
CA TRP A 459 24.98 -10.88 25.61
C TRP A 459 25.51 -12.29 25.38
N VAL A 460 24.60 -13.20 25.02
CA VAL A 460 24.90 -14.58 24.65
C VAL A 460 23.89 -15.04 23.60
N SER A 461 24.36 -15.85 22.65
CA SER A 461 23.51 -16.58 21.72
C SER A 461 23.72 -18.08 21.92
N TYR A 462 22.65 -18.85 21.91
CA TYR A 462 22.70 -20.32 21.89
C TYR A 462 22.10 -20.81 20.58
N THR A 463 22.93 -21.31 19.67
CA THR A 463 22.46 -21.89 18.41
C THR A 463 22.28 -23.39 18.55
N ILE A 464 21.05 -23.85 18.31
CA ILE A 464 20.64 -25.26 18.35
C ILE A 464 20.50 -25.75 16.91
N ASP A 465 21.09 -26.91 16.63
CA ASP A 465 21.06 -27.59 15.33
C ASP A 465 20.26 -28.89 15.46
N PHE A 466 19.13 -28.98 14.77
CA PHE A 466 18.23 -30.13 14.85
C PHE A 466 18.57 -31.28 13.87
N SER A 467 19.64 -31.18 13.07
CA SER A 467 20.09 -32.25 12.16
C SER A 467 20.31 -33.60 12.84
N HIS A 468 20.77 -33.60 14.10
CA HIS A 468 20.99 -34.82 14.87
C HIS A 468 19.71 -35.43 15.46
N LEU A 469 18.57 -34.73 15.40
CA LEU A 469 17.27 -35.25 15.79
C LEU A 469 16.57 -35.97 14.62
N LEU A 470 16.59 -35.36 13.44
CA LEU A 470 16.01 -35.92 12.20
C LEU A 470 17.03 -36.78 11.46
N SER A 471 17.34 -37.95 12.02
CA SER A 471 18.43 -38.84 11.56
C SER A 471 18.22 -39.52 10.20
N ARG A 472 17.13 -39.22 9.49
CA ARG A 472 16.83 -39.68 8.12
C ARG A 472 16.17 -38.57 7.31
N ASN A 473 16.38 -38.60 6.00
CA ASN A 473 15.59 -37.79 5.06
C ASN A 473 14.18 -38.41 4.90
N CYS A 474 13.21 -37.63 4.43
CA CYS A 474 11.89 -38.12 4.08
C CYS A 474 11.90 -38.85 2.73
N GLU A 475 11.07 -39.88 2.60
CA GLU A 475 10.84 -40.65 1.37
C GLU A 475 9.39 -40.47 0.90
N ASP A 476 9.04 -40.90 -0.32
CA ASP A 476 7.69 -40.66 -0.89
C ASP A 476 6.54 -41.16 0.01
N ASP A 477 6.75 -42.27 0.74
CA ASP A 477 5.78 -42.82 1.69
C ASP A 477 5.51 -41.92 2.91
N ASP A 478 6.44 -41.02 3.27
CA ASP A 478 6.27 -40.04 4.36
C ASP A 478 5.31 -38.91 3.99
N TYR A 479 5.01 -38.73 2.70
CA TYR A 479 4.09 -37.71 2.22
C TYR A 479 2.67 -38.26 2.06
N THR A 480 1.69 -37.39 2.23
CA THR A 480 0.27 -37.65 1.97
C THR A 480 -0.30 -36.61 1.04
N ILE A 481 -1.25 -37.03 0.18
CA ILE A 481 -2.02 -36.10 -0.64
C ILE A 481 -2.99 -35.33 0.27
N TRP A 482 -3.00 -34.01 0.14
CA TRP A 482 -3.91 -33.10 0.83
C TRP A 482 -4.55 -32.14 -0.18
N LEU A 483 -5.88 -32.02 -0.14
CA LEU A 483 -6.64 -31.10 -1.00
C LEU A 483 -6.82 -29.77 -0.27
N ALA A 484 -6.26 -28.70 -0.83
CA ALA A 484 -6.45 -27.35 -0.30
C ALA A 484 -7.92 -26.90 -0.39
N HIS A 485 -8.35 -26.11 0.59
CA HIS A 485 -9.70 -25.54 0.66
C HIS A 485 -10.86 -26.57 0.64
N SER A 486 -10.59 -27.83 1.00
CA SER A 486 -11.64 -28.86 1.10
C SER A 486 -12.59 -28.53 2.25
N SER A 487 -13.88 -28.44 1.94
CA SER A 487 -14.96 -28.01 2.83
C SER A 487 -16.22 -28.86 2.68
N GLU A 488 -16.43 -29.49 1.52
CA GLU A 488 -17.53 -30.41 1.22
C GLU A 488 -16.98 -31.68 0.54
N PRO A 489 -16.30 -32.59 1.27
CA PRO A 489 -15.63 -33.75 0.67
C PRO A 489 -16.55 -34.58 -0.24
N GLY A 490 -16.19 -34.65 -1.53
CA GLY A 490 -16.97 -35.34 -2.57
C GLY A 490 -17.87 -34.43 -3.42
N SER A 491 -18.04 -33.16 -3.05
CA SER A 491 -18.68 -32.15 -3.90
C SER A 491 -17.81 -31.86 -5.15
N ARG A 492 -18.44 -31.62 -6.30
CA ARG A 492 -17.69 -31.34 -7.54
C ARG A 492 -16.85 -30.06 -7.41
N THR A 493 -17.34 -29.09 -6.65
CA THR A 493 -16.69 -27.80 -6.37
C THR A 493 -15.78 -27.82 -5.14
N ASP A 494 -15.66 -28.92 -4.39
CA ASP A 494 -14.84 -29.02 -3.17
C ASP A 494 -13.38 -28.58 -3.40
N GLY A 495 -12.88 -27.58 -2.68
CA GLY A 495 -11.53 -27.03 -2.91
C GLY A 495 -11.34 -26.18 -4.17
N CYS A 496 -12.42 -25.80 -4.90
CA CYS A 496 -12.32 -24.80 -5.97
C CYS A 496 -12.24 -23.39 -5.37
N VAL A 497 -11.09 -22.72 -5.53
CA VAL A 497 -10.90 -21.32 -5.13
C VAL A 497 -10.24 -20.56 -6.27
N LEU A 498 -10.82 -19.44 -6.70
CA LEU A 498 -10.46 -18.72 -7.94
C LEU A 498 -10.38 -19.65 -9.16
N GLY A 499 -11.39 -20.52 -9.31
CA GLY A 499 -11.55 -21.35 -10.48
C GLY A 499 -10.65 -22.58 -10.61
N TYR A 500 -9.83 -22.93 -9.60
CA TYR A 500 -9.08 -24.19 -9.59
C TYR A 500 -8.82 -24.73 -8.18
N LYS A 501 -8.62 -26.04 -8.11
CA LYS A 501 -8.17 -26.78 -6.92
C LYS A 501 -6.66 -26.97 -6.96
N GLU A 502 -6.04 -27.12 -5.79
CA GLU A 502 -4.64 -27.52 -5.68
C GLU A 502 -4.51 -28.70 -4.70
N GLN A 503 -3.98 -29.82 -5.19
CA GLN A 503 -3.60 -30.97 -4.37
C GLN A 503 -2.12 -30.88 -4.06
N TYR A 504 -1.74 -30.98 -2.80
CA TYR A 504 -0.36 -30.90 -2.32
C TYR A 504 0.11 -32.25 -1.80
N LEU A 505 1.40 -32.55 -1.94
CA LEU A 505 2.07 -33.55 -1.09
C LEU A 505 2.54 -32.84 0.18
N ARG A 506 2.03 -33.26 1.34
CA ARG A 506 2.42 -32.75 2.66
C ARG A 506 3.05 -33.85 3.49
N LEU A 507 4.03 -33.51 4.31
CA LEU A 507 4.62 -34.44 5.28
C LEU A 507 3.54 -34.95 6.24
N ARG A 508 3.51 -36.25 6.52
CA ARG A 508 2.62 -36.81 7.54
C ARG A 508 3.09 -36.36 8.93
N LYS A 509 2.16 -35.92 9.78
CA LYS A 509 2.42 -35.61 11.21
C LYS A 509 3.04 -36.77 12.01
N SER A 510 2.91 -38.01 11.53
CA SER A 510 3.53 -39.20 12.11
C SER A 510 4.96 -39.48 11.61
N SER A 511 5.41 -38.80 10.56
CA SER A 511 6.67 -39.08 9.86
C SER A 511 7.78 -38.17 10.35
N VAL A 512 8.53 -38.65 11.35
CA VAL A 512 9.75 -37.98 11.81
C VAL A 512 10.87 -38.25 10.80
N CYS A 513 11.17 -37.23 9.98
CA CYS A 513 12.24 -37.20 8.97
C CYS A 513 12.53 -35.76 8.55
N GLN A 514 13.65 -35.56 7.85
CA GLN A 514 14.05 -34.27 7.28
C GLN A 514 13.52 -34.10 5.83
N ASN A 515 12.78 -33.01 5.55
CA ASN A 515 12.38 -32.61 4.20
C ASN A 515 13.58 -32.21 3.33
N GLY A 516 14.57 -31.52 3.90
CA GLY A 516 15.77 -31.08 3.20
C GLY A 516 15.73 -29.63 2.70
N ARG A 517 16.92 -29.06 2.47
CA ARG A 517 17.07 -27.66 2.00
C ARG A 517 16.61 -27.44 0.58
N ASP A 518 16.72 -28.48 -0.22
CA ASP A 518 16.31 -28.61 -1.62
C ASP A 518 14.86 -29.08 -1.78
N TYR A 519 14.10 -29.23 -0.68
CA TYR A 519 12.67 -29.53 -0.72
C TYR A 519 11.89 -28.56 -1.64
N VAL A 520 11.21 -29.14 -2.62
CA VAL A 520 10.27 -28.43 -3.51
C VAL A 520 8.87 -28.90 -3.18
N MET A 521 7.99 -27.96 -2.81
CA MET A 521 6.59 -28.21 -2.56
C MET A 521 5.90 -28.73 -3.83
N MET A 522 5.62 -30.03 -3.87
CA MET A 522 4.94 -30.67 -4.99
C MET A 522 3.44 -30.41 -4.92
N LYS A 523 2.89 -29.76 -5.94
CA LYS A 523 1.45 -29.49 -6.07
C LYS A 523 0.91 -29.73 -7.48
N GLN A 524 -0.30 -30.25 -7.56
CA GLN A 524 -1.02 -30.54 -8.79
C GLN A 524 -2.30 -29.68 -8.88
N PRO A 525 -2.36 -28.68 -9.77
CA PRO A 525 -3.56 -27.89 -10.00
C PRO A 525 -4.61 -28.70 -10.77
N SER A 526 -5.89 -28.46 -10.50
CA SER A 526 -7.03 -29.07 -11.21
C SER A 526 -8.08 -28.01 -11.49
N VAL A 527 -8.30 -27.67 -12.77
CA VAL A 527 -9.17 -26.56 -13.17
C VAL A 527 -10.66 -26.87 -12.94
N CYS A 528 -11.39 -25.91 -12.39
CA CYS A 528 -12.83 -26.02 -12.14
C CYS A 528 -13.65 -25.43 -13.31
N PRO A 529 -14.90 -25.90 -13.51
CA PRO A 529 -15.85 -25.24 -14.41
C PRO A 529 -16.31 -23.91 -13.80
N CYS A 530 -16.39 -22.85 -14.61
CA CYS A 530 -16.82 -21.54 -14.11
C CYS A 530 -18.28 -21.54 -13.62
N THR A 531 -18.53 -20.76 -12.57
CA THR A 531 -19.83 -20.53 -11.95
C THR A 531 -20.27 -19.07 -12.19
N LEU A 532 -21.04 -18.46 -11.27
CA LEU A 532 -21.22 -17.00 -11.22
C LEU A 532 -20.40 -16.36 -10.09
N GLU A 533 -19.90 -17.14 -9.13
CA GLU A 533 -19.04 -16.63 -8.07
C GLU A 533 -17.68 -16.16 -8.63
N ASP A 534 -17.10 -16.89 -9.60
CA ASP A 534 -15.85 -16.58 -10.33
C ASP A 534 -15.88 -15.24 -11.14
N TYR A 535 -17.00 -14.50 -11.10
CA TYR A 535 -17.22 -13.24 -11.80
C TYR A 535 -17.66 -12.10 -10.86
N LEU A 536 -16.81 -11.09 -10.71
CA LEU A 536 -17.16 -9.81 -10.10
C LEU A 536 -18.19 -9.06 -10.95
N CYS A 537 -18.94 -8.16 -10.30
CA CYS A 537 -19.69 -7.15 -11.04
C CYS A 537 -18.72 -6.12 -11.63
N ASP A 538 -18.97 -5.73 -12.87
CA ASP A 538 -18.20 -4.69 -13.52
C ASP A 538 -18.84 -3.31 -13.26
N PHE A 539 -18.17 -2.23 -13.68
CA PHE A 539 -18.61 -0.85 -13.37
C PHE A 539 -20.11 -0.62 -13.62
N GLY A 540 -20.81 0.02 -12.66
CA GLY A 540 -22.24 0.31 -12.74
C GLY A 540 -23.19 -0.86 -12.50
N TYR A 541 -22.68 -2.03 -12.08
CA TYR A 541 -23.47 -3.18 -11.64
C TYR A 541 -23.15 -3.52 -10.17
N PHE A 542 -24.05 -4.24 -9.50
CA PHE A 542 -23.88 -4.71 -8.12
C PHE A 542 -24.57 -6.06 -7.89
N ARG A 543 -24.14 -6.84 -6.88
CA ARG A 543 -24.89 -8.03 -6.41
C ARG A 543 -25.88 -7.58 -5.32
N PRO A 544 -27.19 -7.85 -5.44
CA PRO A 544 -28.11 -7.74 -4.32
C PRO A 544 -27.79 -8.79 -3.24
N GLU A 545 -28.20 -8.53 -1.99
CA GLU A 545 -28.08 -9.51 -0.91
C GLU A 545 -28.69 -10.87 -1.30
N ASN A 546 -27.98 -11.95 -0.97
CA ASN A 546 -28.36 -13.34 -1.27
C ASN A 546 -28.53 -13.65 -2.78
N GLN A 547 -27.92 -12.89 -3.69
CA GLN A 547 -27.96 -13.14 -5.13
C GLN A 547 -26.57 -13.12 -5.79
N SER A 548 -26.18 -14.23 -6.44
CA SER A 548 -24.94 -14.31 -7.26
C SER A 548 -25.07 -13.67 -8.65
N VAL A 549 -26.08 -12.82 -8.87
CA VAL A 549 -26.39 -12.19 -10.15
C VAL A 549 -26.12 -10.69 -10.06
N CYS A 550 -25.19 -10.20 -10.88
CA CYS A 550 -24.94 -8.76 -11.00
C CYS A 550 -26.10 -8.07 -11.72
N VAL A 551 -26.76 -7.13 -11.06
CA VAL A 551 -27.84 -6.30 -11.62
C VAL A 551 -27.34 -4.87 -11.84
N GLU A 552 -27.93 -4.16 -12.80
CA GLU A 552 -27.53 -2.79 -13.13
C GLU A 552 -27.92 -1.85 -11.97
N GLN A 553 -27.01 -0.98 -11.52
CA GLN A 553 -27.34 0.04 -10.53
C GLN A 553 -28.43 0.98 -11.08
N PRO A 554 -29.53 1.25 -10.36
CA PRO A 554 -30.57 2.17 -10.84
C PRO A 554 -30.01 3.57 -11.15
N GLU A 555 -29.20 4.12 -10.23
CA GLU A 555 -28.59 5.44 -10.31
C GLU A 555 -27.14 5.38 -9.84
N LEU A 556 -26.20 5.87 -10.65
CA LEU A 556 -24.78 6.02 -10.27
C LEU A 556 -24.65 7.20 -9.30
N LYS A 557 -23.95 7.02 -8.17
CA LYS A 557 -23.85 8.02 -7.08
C LYS A 557 -22.43 8.14 -6.54
N GLY A 558 -22.08 9.29 -5.98
CA GLY A 558 -20.76 9.55 -5.40
C GLY A 558 -19.63 9.28 -6.41
N HIS A 559 -18.65 8.47 -6.01
CA HIS A 559 -17.48 8.17 -6.83
C HIS A 559 -17.80 7.40 -8.11
N ASP A 560 -18.87 6.58 -8.16
CA ASP A 560 -19.32 5.92 -9.39
C ASP A 560 -19.80 6.93 -10.43
N LEU A 561 -20.49 7.99 -9.99
CA LEU A 561 -20.91 9.06 -10.89
C LEU A 561 -19.70 9.87 -11.40
N GLU A 562 -18.72 10.15 -10.53
CA GLU A 562 -17.48 10.81 -10.95
C GLU A 562 -16.69 9.96 -11.95
N PHE A 563 -16.56 8.66 -11.73
CA PHE A 563 -15.90 7.73 -12.66
C PHE A 563 -16.62 7.70 -14.03
N CYS A 564 -17.95 7.73 -14.05
CA CYS A 564 -18.72 7.78 -15.31
C CYS A 564 -18.52 9.10 -16.08
N LEU A 565 -18.40 10.23 -15.38
CA LEU A 565 -18.25 11.54 -16.00
C LEU A 565 -16.81 11.80 -16.49
N TYR A 566 -15.80 11.45 -15.67
CA TYR A 566 -14.39 11.75 -15.91
C TYR A 566 -13.57 10.58 -16.47
N GLY A 567 -14.10 9.36 -16.46
CA GLY A 567 -13.44 8.16 -16.97
C GLY A 567 -13.34 8.09 -18.50
N ARG A 568 -12.36 7.28 -18.97
CA ARG A 568 -12.23 6.94 -20.39
C ARG A 568 -13.43 6.10 -20.84
N GLN A 569 -13.96 6.36 -22.03
CA GLN A 569 -15.19 5.69 -22.51
C GLN A 569 -15.02 4.18 -22.68
N GLU A 570 -13.82 3.72 -23.01
CA GLU A 570 -13.43 2.29 -23.08
C GLU A 570 -13.60 1.54 -21.74
N LEU A 571 -13.60 2.26 -20.61
CA LEU A 571 -13.81 1.71 -19.26
C LEU A 571 -15.28 1.76 -18.82
N LEU A 572 -16.16 2.35 -19.63
CA LEU A 572 -17.59 2.53 -19.37
C LEU A 572 -18.47 1.66 -20.29
N THR A 573 -17.86 0.94 -21.23
CA THR A 573 -18.48 -0.09 -22.07
C THR A 573 -18.35 -1.46 -21.42
N THR A 574 -19.45 -2.05 -20.94
CA THR A 574 -19.42 -3.29 -20.14
C THR A 574 -20.59 -4.25 -20.42
N SER A 575 -20.42 -5.54 -20.12
CA SER A 575 -21.49 -6.54 -20.03
C SER A 575 -22.06 -6.70 -18.60
N GLY A 576 -21.50 -5.98 -17.62
CA GLY A 576 -21.87 -6.03 -16.21
C GLY A 576 -21.25 -7.16 -15.38
N TYR A 577 -20.39 -7.98 -15.99
CA TYR A 577 -19.58 -9.00 -15.32
C TYR A 577 -18.13 -8.97 -15.83
N ARG A 578 -17.19 -9.20 -14.93
CA ARG A 578 -15.78 -9.46 -15.26
C ARG A 578 -15.26 -10.59 -14.37
N LYS A 579 -14.34 -11.42 -14.88
CA LYS A 579 -13.73 -12.49 -14.09
C LYS A 579 -12.99 -11.92 -12.86
N ILE A 580 -12.92 -12.67 -11.76
CA ILE A 580 -12.03 -12.33 -10.64
C ILE A 580 -10.56 -12.38 -11.15
N PRO A 581 -9.69 -11.41 -10.81
CA PRO A 581 -8.28 -11.47 -11.19
C PRO A 581 -7.54 -12.68 -10.58
N GLY A 582 -6.64 -13.29 -11.34
CA GLY A 582 -5.98 -14.54 -10.97
C GLY A 582 -6.83 -15.81 -11.14
N ASP A 583 -8.11 -15.69 -11.48
CA ASP A 583 -9.03 -16.83 -11.64
C ASP A 583 -8.75 -17.66 -12.89
N LYS A 584 -8.68 -18.99 -12.72
CA LYS A 584 -8.28 -19.95 -13.77
C LYS A 584 -9.37 -20.96 -14.14
N CYS A 585 -10.64 -20.74 -13.78
CA CYS A 585 -11.78 -21.56 -14.23
C CYS A 585 -11.87 -21.65 -15.76
N SER A 586 -12.36 -22.77 -16.28
CA SER A 586 -12.55 -22.99 -17.72
C SER A 586 -13.83 -23.78 -18.05
N GLY A 587 -14.54 -23.37 -19.11
CA GLY A 587 -15.88 -23.87 -19.41
C GLY A 587 -16.90 -23.51 -18.31
N GLY A 588 -18.02 -24.23 -18.22
CA GLY A 588 -19.08 -23.93 -17.25
C GLY A 588 -19.98 -22.77 -17.67
N LYS A 589 -20.42 -21.95 -16.71
CA LYS A 589 -21.21 -20.73 -16.96
C LYS A 589 -20.30 -19.61 -17.47
N SER A 590 -20.76 -18.90 -18.51
CA SER A 590 -20.20 -17.60 -18.90
C SER A 590 -21.37 -16.63 -19.05
N PRO A 591 -21.40 -15.50 -18.32
CA PRO A 591 -22.52 -14.57 -18.36
C PRO A 591 -22.51 -13.72 -19.64
N SER A 592 -23.25 -14.17 -20.65
CA SER A 592 -23.44 -13.41 -21.90
C SER A 592 -24.51 -12.32 -21.74
N ARG A 593 -24.10 -11.06 -21.88
CA ARG A 593 -24.96 -9.88 -22.03
C ARG A 593 -24.45 -9.01 -23.19
N GLU A 594 -25.33 -8.21 -23.78
CA GLU A 594 -24.91 -7.18 -24.72
C GLU A 594 -24.02 -6.13 -24.01
N VAL A 595 -23.03 -5.60 -24.72
CA VAL A 595 -22.12 -4.58 -24.15
C VAL A 595 -22.81 -3.22 -24.20
N MET A 596 -23.01 -2.61 -23.02
CA MET A 596 -23.69 -1.34 -22.84
C MET A 596 -22.68 -0.22 -22.54
N ASP A 597 -22.82 0.93 -23.20
CA ASP A 597 -22.09 2.16 -22.87
C ASP A 597 -22.83 2.92 -21.76
N LEU A 598 -22.30 2.83 -20.54
CA LEU A 598 -22.83 3.52 -19.36
C LEU A 598 -22.55 5.02 -19.36
N LYS A 599 -21.61 5.53 -20.18
CA LYS A 599 -21.36 6.97 -20.29
C LYS A 599 -22.61 7.71 -20.73
N ARG A 600 -23.37 7.11 -21.66
CA ARG A 600 -24.67 7.64 -22.11
C ARG A 600 -25.66 7.78 -20.96
N LYS A 601 -25.65 6.86 -19.98
CA LYS A 601 -26.57 6.84 -18.82
C LYS A 601 -26.27 7.92 -17.79
N CYS A 602 -24.99 8.20 -17.47
CA CYS A 602 -24.68 9.35 -16.61
C CYS A 602 -24.85 10.69 -17.34
N THR A 603 -24.58 10.76 -18.66
CA THR A 603 -24.79 12.01 -19.41
C THR A 603 -26.24 12.32 -19.74
N SER A 604 -27.18 11.36 -19.76
CA SER A 604 -28.59 11.64 -20.10
C SER A 604 -29.32 12.50 -19.06
N ASN A 605 -28.82 12.53 -17.82
CA ASN A 605 -29.38 13.37 -16.75
C ASN A 605 -28.75 14.78 -16.74
N LEU A 606 -27.63 14.97 -17.43
CA LEU A 606 -27.08 16.29 -17.70
C LEU A 606 -27.81 16.87 -18.92
N LEU A 607 -28.35 18.07 -18.77
CA LEU A 607 -28.74 18.89 -19.92
C LEU A 607 -27.48 19.11 -20.78
N THR A 608 -27.36 18.34 -21.86
CA THR A 608 -26.32 18.57 -22.88
C THR A 608 -26.39 20.05 -23.27
N PRO A 609 -25.28 20.82 -23.17
CA PRO A 609 -25.27 22.18 -23.64
C PRO A 609 -25.71 22.15 -25.10
N SER A 610 -26.88 22.73 -25.37
CA SER A 610 -27.43 22.73 -26.72
C SER A 610 -26.40 23.36 -27.62
N GLN A 611 -25.94 22.65 -28.66
CA GLN A 611 -25.16 23.25 -29.72
C GLN A 611 -25.89 24.54 -30.12
N PRO A 612 -25.23 25.72 -30.13
CA PRO A 612 -25.89 26.96 -30.51
C PRO A 612 -26.41 26.75 -31.93
N SER A 613 -27.74 26.60 -32.06
CA SER A 613 -28.38 26.09 -33.25
C SER A 613 -27.99 26.98 -34.42
N ALA A 614 -27.34 26.37 -35.42
CA ALA A 614 -26.51 27.06 -36.40
C ALA A 614 -27.15 28.37 -36.85
N ALA A 615 -26.54 29.49 -36.43
CA ALA A 615 -27.20 30.78 -36.35
C ALA A 615 -27.99 31.08 -37.63
N SER A 616 -29.32 31.17 -37.50
CA SER A 616 -30.24 31.22 -38.64
C SER A 616 -29.80 32.35 -39.57
N SER A 617 -29.25 31.99 -40.73
CA SER A 617 -28.40 32.92 -41.46
C SER A 617 -29.22 34.14 -41.82
N SER A 618 -28.84 35.31 -41.31
CA SER A 618 -29.54 36.58 -41.54
C SER A 618 -29.34 37.10 -42.97
N ALA A 619 -28.56 36.40 -43.79
CA ALA A 619 -28.28 36.69 -45.20
C ALA A 619 -29.51 37.08 -46.06
N PRO A 620 -30.67 36.39 -46.06
CA PRO A 620 -31.81 36.79 -46.89
C PRO A 620 -32.49 38.06 -46.35
N ILE A 621 -32.45 38.31 -45.03
CA ILE A 621 -32.97 39.53 -44.41
C ILE A 621 -32.04 40.70 -44.73
N ILE A 622 -30.72 40.51 -44.60
CA ILE A 622 -29.70 41.51 -44.95
C ILE A 622 -29.74 41.82 -46.45
N LEU A 623 -29.89 40.82 -47.32
CA LEU A 623 -30.05 41.03 -48.76
C LEU A 623 -31.36 41.74 -49.11
N ALA A 624 -32.47 41.45 -48.42
CA ALA A 624 -33.74 42.17 -48.60
C ALA A 624 -33.62 43.64 -48.16
N VAL A 625 -33.03 43.91 -46.99
CA VAL A 625 -32.81 45.28 -46.49
C VAL A 625 -31.82 46.04 -47.38
N ALA A 626 -30.74 45.40 -47.84
CA ALA A 626 -29.79 45.99 -48.78
C ALA A 626 -30.45 46.28 -50.14
N GLY A 627 -31.31 45.38 -50.64
CA GLY A 627 -32.08 45.60 -51.87
C GLY A 627 -33.06 46.77 -51.76
N VAL A 628 -33.77 46.88 -50.63
CA VAL A 628 -34.66 48.02 -50.35
C VAL A 628 -33.86 49.32 -50.21
N MET A 629 -32.71 49.31 -49.53
CA MET A 629 -31.81 50.47 -49.44
C MET A 629 -31.25 50.87 -50.82
N LEU A 630 -30.91 49.92 -51.68
CA LEU A 630 -30.45 50.22 -53.03
C LEU A 630 -31.57 50.84 -53.87
N LEU A 631 -32.80 50.35 -53.75
CA LEU A 631 -33.98 50.91 -54.40
C LEU A 631 -34.33 52.32 -53.91
N THR A 632 -34.24 52.60 -52.60
CA THR A 632 -34.46 53.95 -52.07
C THR A 632 -33.34 54.92 -52.45
N ILE A 633 -32.09 54.46 -52.54
CA ILE A 633 -30.97 55.26 -53.07
C ILE A 633 -31.18 55.57 -54.56
N ILE A 634 -31.57 54.58 -55.38
CA ILE A 634 -31.87 54.80 -56.81
C ILE A 634 -33.04 55.78 -56.98
N ALA A 635 -34.12 55.62 -56.20
CA ALA A 635 -35.24 56.56 -56.20
C ALA A 635 -34.81 57.97 -55.76
N GLY A 636 -33.98 58.08 -54.71
CA GLY A 636 -33.41 59.34 -54.24
C GLY A 636 -32.55 60.04 -55.30
N VAL A 637 -31.68 59.30 -55.99
CA VAL A 637 -30.87 59.82 -57.10
C VAL A 637 -31.74 60.29 -58.27
N LEU A 638 -32.83 59.59 -58.59
CA LEU A 638 -33.79 60.00 -59.62
C LEU A 638 -34.56 61.27 -59.23
N ILE A 639 -34.96 61.41 -57.95
CA ILE A 639 -35.63 62.61 -57.41
C ILE A 639 -34.67 63.80 -57.40
N ILE A 640 -33.43 63.62 -56.93
CA ILE A 640 -32.37 64.65 -56.91
C ILE A 640 -32.06 65.10 -58.35
N LYS A 641 -31.90 64.17 -59.30
CA LYS A 641 -31.69 64.49 -60.72
C LYS A 641 -32.87 65.24 -61.35
N LYS A 642 -34.10 65.08 -60.83
CA LYS A 642 -35.29 65.80 -61.27
C LYS A 642 -35.43 67.20 -60.68
N TYR A 643 -34.84 67.47 -59.51
CA TYR A 643 -34.99 68.75 -58.79
C TYR A 643 -33.74 69.66 -58.83
N VAL A 644 -32.52 69.14 -58.95
CA VAL A 644 -31.29 69.94 -58.80
C VAL A 644 -30.86 70.65 -60.10
N CYS A 645 -31.37 70.25 -61.26
CA CYS A 645 -31.04 70.89 -62.55
C CYS A 645 -31.95 72.10 -62.93
N GLY A 646 -32.80 72.59 -62.02
CA GLY A 646 -33.69 73.74 -62.23
C GLY A 646 -33.58 74.77 -61.11
N GLY A 647 -32.43 75.44 -61.00
CA GLY A 647 -32.08 76.20 -59.79
C GLY A 647 -32.58 77.65 -59.72
N ARG A 648 -32.60 78.18 -58.48
CA ARG A 648 -32.35 79.60 -58.17
C ARG A 648 -31.81 79.77 -56.75
N PHE A 649 -30.99 80.80 -56.55
CA PHE A 649 -30.36 81.16 -55.28
C PHE A 649 -31.35 81.74 -54.26
N LEU A 650 -31.02 81.59 -52.96
CA LEU A 650 -31.32 82.56 -51.90
C LEU A 650 -30.27 82.46 -50.78
N VAL A 651 -30.13 83.49 -49.94
CA VAL A 651 -28.97 83.78 -49.08
C VAL A 651 -29.43 84.20 -47.66
N HIS A 652 -28.50 84.23 -46.68
CA HIS A 652 -28.57 84.75 -45.29
C HIS A 652 -28.80 83.70 -44.16
N ARG A 653 -28.32 83.90 -42.91
CA ARG A 653 -27.03 84.42 -42.36
C ARG A 653 -26.99 84.22 -40.81
N TYR A 654 -25.86 83.79 -40.24
CA TYR A 654 -25.39 83.90 -38.83
C TYR A 654 -26.24 83.48 -37.60
N SER A 655 -25.67 82.60 -36.77
CA SER A 655 -25.36 82.76 -35.32
C SER A 655 -24.52 81.54 -34.88
N VAL A 656 -23.26 81.59 -34.40
CA VAL A 656 -22.75 82.13 -33.11
C VAL A 656 -23.38 81.37 -31.92
N LEU A 657 -22.65 80.67 -31.02
CA LEU A 657 -21.21 80.71 -30.63
C LEU A 657 -20.64 79.32 -30.24
N GLN A 658 -19.30 79.20 -30.25
CA GLN A 658 -18.44 78.18 -29.61
C GLN A 658 -18.55 78.19 -28.05
N GLN A 659 -17.91 77.33 -27.23
CA GLN A 659 -16.54 76.80 -27.31
C GLN A 659 -16.28 75.58 -26.38
N HIS A 660 -15.21 74.80 -26.67
CA HIS A 660 -14.62 73.80 -25.75
C HIS A 660 -13.58 74.45 -24.81
N ALA A 661 -13.26 73.80 -23.68
CA ALA A 661 -11.87 73.55 -23.23
C ALA A 661 -11.81 72.59 -22.02
N GLU A 662 -10.64 71.97 -21.79
CA GLU A 662 -10.30 71.11 -20.65
C GLU A 662 -9.56 71.89 -19.54
N ALA A 663 -9.40 71.31 -18.34
CA ALA A 663 -8.12 71.25 -17.57
C ALA A 663 -8.29 70.67 -16.14
N ASN A 664 -7.18 70.24 -15.54
CA ASN A 664 -7.08 69.68 -14.18
C ASN A 664 -6.84 70.76 -13.09
N GLY A 665 -7.12 70.42 -11.82
CA GLY A 665 -6.72 71.19 -10.63
C GLY A 665 -6.94 70.42 -9.33
N VAL A 666 -6.13 70.68 -8.29
CA VAL A 666 -6.11 69.99 -6.98
C VAL A 666 -5.81 71.03 -5.87
N GLU A 667 -6.49 70.96 -4.72
CA GLU A 667 -5.96 71.13 -3.33
C GLU A 667 -7.04 71.42 -2.26
N GLY A 668 -6.92 70.75 -1.09
CA GLY A 668 -7.38 71.15 0.27
C GLY A 668 -8.86 71.50 0.58
N ALA A 669 -9.27 71.74 1.83
CA ALA A 669 -8.84 71.25 3.16
C ALA A 669 -9.83 71.75 4.26
N GLU A 670 -9.96 71.04 5.40
CA GLU A 670 -10.77 71.41 6.61
C GLU A 670 -12.31 71.49 6.35
N ALA A 671 -13.30 71.44 7.26
CA ALA A 671 -13.54 71.23 8.72
C ALA A 671 -15.09 70.97 8.87
N LEU A 672 -15.82 70.61 9.95
CA LEU A 672 -15.72 70.16 11.37
C LEU A 672 -17.19 69.76 11.78
N ASP A 673 -17.61 69.02 12.83
CA ASP A 673 -17.00 68.26 13.96
C ASP A 673 -18.02 67.23 14.56
N ALA A 674 -17.57 66.40 15.51
CA ALA A 674 -18.27 65.86 16.70
C ALA A 674 -19.61 65.08 16.65
N ALA A 675 -19.55 63.77 16.98
CA ALA A 675 -20.32 63.12 18.08
C ALA A 675 -19.94 61.62 18.28
N SER A 676 -19.88 61.14 19.52
CA SER A 676 -19.57 59.75 19.94
C SER A 676 -20.62 59.25 20.97
N PRO A 677 -20.51 58.07 21.63
CA PRO A 677 -19.75 56.83 21.35
C PRO A 677 -20.61 55.52 21.48
N ALA A 678 -20.01 54.33 21.25
CA ALA A 678 -19.80 53.28 22.29
C ALA A 678 -19.78 51.79 21.84
N ASN A 679 -18.80 51.06 22.41
CA ASN A 679 -18.77 49.63 22.79
C ASN A 679 -18.50 48.48 21.78
N LYS A 680 -17.28 47.91 21.97
CA LYS A 680 -16.85 46.48 21.95
C LYS A 680 -16.91 45.72 20.62
N ARG A 681 -15.79 45.22 20.05
CA ARG A 681 -14.70 44.32 20.54
C ARG A 681 -15.16 42.89 20.84
N GLY A 682 -14.49 41.93 20.18
CA GLY A 682 -14.65 40.49 20.37
C GLY A 682 -13.97 39.68 19.26
N TYR A 683 -12.67 39.92 19.00
CA TYR A 683 -11.84 38.94 18.29
C TYR A 683 -11.38 37.88 19.31
N HIS A 684 -11.43 36.61 18.92
CA HIS A 684 -10.72 35.52 19.61
C HIS A 684 -9.42 35.21 18.86
N ASP A 685 -8.43 34.75 19.60
CA ASP A 685 -7.05 34.52 19.18
C ASP A 685 -6.50 33.43 20.11
N ASP A 686 -6.65 32.18 19.69
CA ASP A 686 -6.29 30.94 20.38
C ASP A 686 -5.72 30.04 19.27
N SER A 687 -4.40 29.93 19.08
CA SER A 687 -3.37 29.23 19.88
C SER A 687 -3.35 27.72 19.67
N ASP A 688 -2.23 27.19 19.19
CA ASP A 688 -1.26 26.42 19.99
C ASP A 688 -0.10 25.93 19.08
N GLU A 689 1.13 25.85 19.62
CA GLU A 689 2.32 25.38 18.89
C GLU A 689 2.68 23.92 19.22
N ASP A 690 3.31 23.30 18.22
CA ASP A 690 3.96 21.99 18.18
C ASP A 690 4.54 21.45 19.51
N LEU A 691 4.16 20.21 19.84
CA LEU A 691 4.91 19.31 20.74
C LEU A 691 5.00 17.91 20.11
N LEU A 692 6.13 17.61 19.46
CA LEU A 692 6.54 16.25 19.08
C LEU A 692 8.07 16.11 19.21
N GLU A 693 8.50 15.11 19.99
CA GLU A 693 9.80 14.43 19.88
C GLU A 693 9.60 13.08 19.15
#